data_AF-M5V8C4-F1
#
_entry.id   AF-M5V8C4-F1
#
_cell.length_a   1.000
_cell.length_b   1.000
_cell.length_c   1.000
_cell.angle_alpha   90.00
_cell.angle_beta   90.00
_cell.angle_gamma   90.00
#
_symmetry.space_group_name_H-M   'P 1'
#
loop_
_entity.id
_entity.type
_entity.pdbx_description
1 polymer ?
#
loop_
_entity_poly.entity_id
_entity_poly.type
_entity_poly.pdbx_seq_one_letter_code
_entity_poly.pdbx_strand_id
1 'polypeptide(L)'
;MTDLFSPGEIAANTGYRLEFLEILNWGTFHGRIWKLRPEGENFLLTGANGSGKSTLVDAILTLLVPAAKRNYNLASGLESKKRDRSERSYVEGHYGRSSSGSEGILKIRGKQEECYSVLSAVFEANGRFPRIRIAQIFWFESGELKKIYLFSDKELDFEKDLVLGKRTVKELKADLKNSGARLYDQFKAYNVDFRKAVGLESEKAIDLFNQIVAIKSLGVLNEFVREHMLESRDKRSRIEELNRNFSDLSETYEAIVNAKEQLKLLEPIEKKAAEYREWNRKAADLQALIVYVPYYFAEKNYELRQIREQDYLFELSRLKDRSDELSTEIESLNQEERKLFNALENNDTQRRIADLVRKREGILSDLKTRGIERKKYSSYLSKIGLEETFSEETFYTNLRIAGGMLTETDSIWEEIRDRLGKLTLQKMELQKNFDSVRSELEYLKKKRDNLPRTQSEIRAKIASGIGLSEKRFPFICELIRVKESEKEWTGALERLLRNFGLRMLVAEEDYEAVSAYVNSSYLGGKLVFSRMVPLSGPILQPKDKEEVFYKLELKSELSNVKKEWLEAQILREFGHICGDLNRLRKEEKALTKEGLIKSGRIRHEKDDRKNISDARDYILGWNNTEKIAALESEFALLGQNIYRLNSAIDLVREEENKNKNKRDDLLLFLRFEQFSQIDDESLKGPLQDTERQIRELELRSEEYGKLKEQYELAKARLTDVQGRQRETAKEFNVLEDRLSTLRKDMEDLQQRIRKVDRETSISLEPILNERLRETILTLESIAETERNFSDRLVVERDQYWRNEIRSEKN
;
A
#
# COMPACT_ATOMS: atom_id res chain seq x y z
N MET A 1 -0.47 -66.64 75.13
CA MET A 1 0.01 -65.38 74.51
C MET A 1 -0.48 -65.35 73.07
N THR A 2 -1.79 -65.26 72.93
CA THR A 2 -2.56 -65.48 71.70
C THR A 2 -3.76 -64.57 71.84
N ASP A 3 -3.77 -63.49 71.05
CA ASP A 3 -4.85 -62.52 70.78
C ASP A 3 -4.33 -61.08 70.81
N LEU A 4 -3.67 -60.69 69.72
CA LEU A 4 -3.46 -59.28 69.40
C LEU A 4 -3.97 -58.90 68.01
N PHE A 5 -4.60 -59.82 67.26
CA PHE A 5 -5.29 -59.52 66.02
C PHE A 5 -6.56 -60.38 65.89
N SER A 6 -7.72 -59.72 65.86
CA SER A 6 -9.02 -60.34 65.61
C SER A 6 -9.05 -60.94 64.19
N PRO A 7 -9.47 -62.21 64.01
CA PRO A 7 -9.59 -62.85 62.69
C PRO A 7 -10.67 -62.23 61.78
N GLY A 8 -11.51 -61.32 62.29
CA GLY A 8 -12.66 -60.76 61.57
C GLY A 8 -12.34 -59.69 60.53
N GLU A 9 -11.17 -59.06 60.58
CA GLU A 9 -10.77 -58.00 59.63
C GLU A 9 -9.83 -58.49 58.52
N ILE A 10 -9.27 -59.70 58.67
CA ILE A 10 -8.39 -60.32 57.65
C ILE A 10 -9.21 -60.95 56.51
N ALA A 11 -10.51 -61.23 56.73
CA ALA A 11 -11.35 -61.94 55.76
C ALA A 11 -12.01 -61.04 54.68
N ALA A 12 -11.87 -59.73 54.74
CA ALA A 12 -12.40 -58.81 53.73
C ALA A 12 -11.25 -58.15 52.97
N ASN A 13 -10.84 -58.75 51.84
CA ASN A 13 -9.92 -58.15 50.85
C ASN A 13 -10.54 -56.89 50.24
N THR A 14 -10.49 -55.80 51.01
CA THR A 14 -11.06 -54.49 50.68
C THR A 14 -9.91 -53.50 50.47
N GLY A 15 -10.02 -52.69 49.40
CA GLY A 15 -8.99 -51.70 49.02
C GLY A 15 -7.94 -52.23 48.04
N TYR A 16 -7.10 -51.30 47.54
CA TYR A 16 -6.00 -51.58 46.63
C TYR A 16 -4.78 -52.11 47.39
N ARG A 17 -4.32 -53.31 47.04
CA ARG A 17 -3.21 -54.01 47.69
C ARG A 17 -2.02 -54.16 46.76
N LEU A 18 -0.80 -54.07 47.32
CA LEU A 18 0.44 -54.17 46.55
C LEU A 18 0.69 -55.62 46.12
N GLU A 19 0.61 -55.87 44.82
CA GLU A 19 0.82 -57.18 44.22
C GLU A 19 2.29 -57.38 43.81
N PHE A 20 2.86 -56.35 43.16
CA PHE A 20 4.26 -56.38 42.73
C PHE A 20 4.96 -55.05 43.03
N LEU A 21 6.18 -55.14 43.56
CA LEU A 21 7.16 -54.05 43.54
C LEU A 21 8.35 -54.48 42.70
N GLU A 22 8.56 -53.78 41.58
CA GLU A 22 9.56 -54.09 40.56
C GLU A 22 10.57 -52.95 40.48
N ILE A 23 11.86 -53.29 40.60
CA ILE A 23 12.94 -52.32 40.78
C ILE A 23 14.09 -52.65 39.84
N LEU A 24 14.58 -51.63 39.13
CA LEU A 24 15.80 -51.68 38.32
C LEU A 24 16.74 -50.54 38.72
N ASN A 25 18.00 -50.89 39.03
CA ASN A 25 19.09 -49.94 39.29
C ASN A 25 18.79 -48.85 40.35
N TRP A 26 18.22 -49.24 41.50
CA TRP A 26 17.87 -48.33 42.61
C TRP A 26 18.64 -48.66 43.88
N GLY A 27 19.43 -47.72 44.37
CA GLY A 27 20.35 -47.92 45.50
C GLY A 27 21.35 -49.04 45.20
N THR A 28 21.43 -50.01 46.11
CA THR A 28 22.27 -51.22 45.98
C THR A 28 21.71 -52.26 45.02
N PHE A 29 20.45 -52.16 44.60
CA PHE A 29 19.86 -53.08 43.62
C PHE A 29 20.34 -52.69 42.21
N HIS A 30 21.19 -53.52 41.59
CA HIS A 30 21.84 -53.23 40.31
C HIS A 30 21.88 -54.45 39.38
N GLY A 31 21.91 -54.20 38.06
CA GLY A 31 22.29 -55.18 37.03
C GLY A 31 21.21 -56.20 36.64
N ARG A 32 20.07 -56.23 37.34
CA ARG A 32 18.91 -57.08 37.01
C ARG A 32 17.61 -56.47 37.52
N ILE A 33 16.48 -57.01 37.07
CA ILE A 33 15.15 -56.65 37.56
C ILE A 33 14.91 -57.40 38.88
N TRP A 34 14.65 -56.64 39.95
CA TRP A 34 14.31 -57.18 41.26
C TRP A 34 12.81 -57.05 41.47
N LYS A 35 12.14 -58.18 41.72
CA LYS A 35 10.69 -58.25 41.89
C LYS A 35 10.33 -58.80 43.27
N LEU A 36 9.67 -57.98 44.08
CA LEU A 36 9.05 -58.38 45.33
C LEU A 36 7.57 -58.68 45.06
N ARG A 37 7.09 -59.82 45.55
CA ARG A 37 5.71 -60.30 45.37
C ARG A 37 5.06 -60.50 46.74
N PRO A 38 4.34 -59.49 47.28
CA PRO A 38 3.56 -59.65 48.49
C PRO A 38 2.25 -60.42 48.27
N GLU A 39 1.81 -60.59 47.02
CA GLU A 39 0.57 -61.30 46.65
C GLU A 39 -0.68 -60.71 47.34
N GLY A 40 -0.67 -59.39 47.59
CA GLY A 40 -1.73 -58.71 48.30
C GLY A 40 -1.85 -59.05 49.78
N GLU A 41 -0.89 -59.78 50.35
CA GLU A 41 -0.85 -60.18 51.77
C GLU A 41 0.12 -59.33 52.60
N ASN A 42 0.03 -59.47 53.92
CA ASN A 42 0.98 -58.82 54.84
C ASN A 42 2.37 -59.48 54.72
N PHE A 43 3.41 -58.68 54.46
CA PHE A 43 4.78 -59.17 54.31
C PHE A 43 5.73 -58.53 55.33
N LEU A 44 6.67 -59.32 55.86
CA LEU A 44 7.69 -58.87 56.80
C LEU A 44 9.08 -58.87 56.15
N LEU A 45 9.74 -57.71 56.08
CA LEU A 45 11.10 -57.59 55.57
C LEU A 45 12.13 -57.79 56.69
N THR A 46 12.87 -58.92 56.67
CA THR A 46 13.93 -59.25 57.64
C THR A 46 15.29 -59.44 56.95
N GLY A 47 16.40 -59.28 57.69
CA GLY A 47 17.76 -59.43 57.15
C GLY A 47 18.83 -58.63 57.92
N ALA A 48 20.11 -58.80 57.59
CA ALA A 48 21.22 -58.04 58.22
C ALA A 48 21.20 -56.54 57.89
N ASN A 49 21.87 -55.69 58.67
CA ASN A 49 22.03 -54.27 58.31
C ASN A 49 22.78 -54.14 56.98
N GLY A 50 22.34 -53.24 56.11
CA GLY A 50 22.90 -53.08 54.75
C GLY A 50 22.35 -54.03 53.68
N SER A 51 21.43 -54.95 54.01
CA SER A 51 20.78 -55.88 53.06
C SER A 51 19.79 -55.25 52.06
N GLY A 52 19.59 -53.93 52.09
CA GLY A 52 18.69 -53.22 51.16
C GLY A 52 17.22 -53.14 51.60
N LYS A 53 16.87 -53.54 52.82
CA LYS A 53 15.49 -53.44 53.36
C LYS A 53 14.93 -52.02 53.29
N SER A 54 15.64 -51.04 53.85
CA SER A 54 15.21 -49.64 53.80
C SER A 54 15.13 -49.12 52.37
N THR A 55 16.00 -49.60 51.47
CA THR A 55 15.98 -49.23 50.04
C THR A 55 14.68 -49.67 49.34
N LEU A 56 14.10 -50.81 49.72
CA LEU A 56 12.79 -51.27 49.20
C LEU A 56 11.65 -50.39 49.71
N VAL A 57 11.67 -50.04 51.00
CA VAL A 57 10.65 -49.15 51.60
C VAL A 57 10.75 -47.74 50.99
N ASP A 58 11.96 -47.24 50.81
CA ASP A 58 12.24 -45.96 50.15
C ASP A 58 11.78 -45.94 48.68
N ALA A 59 11.77 -47.09 47.99
CA ALA A 59 11.21 -47.21 46.64
C ALA A 59 9.69 -47.01 46.63
N ILE A 60 8.97 -47.59 47.60
CA ILE A 60 7.52 -47.39 47.76
C ILE A 60 7.23 -45.93 48.12
N LEU A 61 7.99 -45.34 49.05
CA LEU A 61 7.87 -43.92 49.40
C LEU A 61 8.09 -43.02 48.17
N THR A 62 9.08 -43.35 47.34
CA THR A 62 9.40 -42.59 46.11
C THR A 62 8.21 -42.58 45.16
N LEU A 63 7.55 -43.72 44.98
CA LEU A 63 6.37 -43.86 44.13
C LEU A 63 5.17 -43.04 44.64
N LEU A 64 4.93 -43.04 45.96
CA LEU A 64 3.67 -42.53 46.53
C LEU A 64 3.72 -41.12 47.08
N VAL A 65 4.89 -40.60 47.48
CA VAL A 65 5.02 -39.34 48.23
C VAL A 65 5.76 -38.27 47.40
N PRO A 66 5.36 -36.99 47.43
CA PRO A 66 6.06 -35.93 46.68
C PRO A 66 7.47 -35.67 47.23
N ALA A 67 8.43 -35.35 46.34
CA ALA A 67 9.85 -35.16 46.68
C ALA A 67 10.11 -34.14 47.79
N ALA A 68 9.30 -33.08 47.89
CA ALA A 68 9.44 -32.03 48.91
C ALA A 68 9.15 -32.51 50.34
N LYS A 69 8.29 -33.53 50.50
CA LYS A 69 7.88 -34.07 51.80
C LYS A 69 8.57 -35.39 52.16
N ARG A 70 9.27 -36.01 51.20
CA ARG A 70 9.97 -37.28 51.37
C ARG A 70 11.21 -37.14 52.24
N ASN A 71 11.39 -38.09 53.15
CA ASN A 71 12.62 -38.23 53.94
C ASN A 71 13.11 -39.68 53.84
N TYR A 72 14.27 -39.87 53.20
CA TYR A 72 14.84 -41.20 52.96
C TYR A 72 15.55 -41.78 54.18
N ASN A 73 15.53 -43.11 54.31
CA ASN A 73 16.34 -43.87 55.26
C ASN A 73 16.14 -43.52 56.76
N LEU A 74 14.96 -42.99 57.13
CA LEU A 74 14.62 -42.67 58.53
C LEU A 74 14.48 -43.90 59.43
N ALA A 75 14.24 -45.09 58.86
CA ALA A 75 14.06 -46.33 59.61
C ALA A 75 15.35 -46.86 60.28
N SER A 76 16.55 -46.36 59.92
CA SER A 76 17.84 -46.88 60.42
C SER A 76 18.42 -46.19 61.65
N GLY A 77 17.71 -45.23 62.26
CA GLY A 77 17.99 -44.81 63.65
C GLY A 77 19.13 -43.81 63.92
N LEU A 78 19.63 -43.06 62.94
CA LEU A 78 20.64 -42.00 63.17
C LEU A 78 19.96 -40.62 63.27
N GLU A 79 20.05 -39.97 64.44
CA GLU A 79 19.50 -38.62 64.74
C GLU A 79 20.36 -37.45 64.20
N SER A 80 21.02 -37.61 63.06
CA SER A 80 21.77 -36.51 62.45
C SER A 80 20.87 -35.73 61.47
N LYS A 81 20.68 -34.43 61.74
CA LYS A 81 20.02 -33.44 60.85
C LYS A 81 20.77 -33.20 59.51
N LYS A 82 21.42 -34.21 58.94
CA LYS A 82 22.03 -34.17 57.61
C LYS A 82 21.26 -35.12 56.70
N ARG A 83 20.62 -34.55 55.67
CA ARG A 83 19.97 -35.27 54.56
C ARG A 83 21.05 -35.94 53.70
N ASP A 84 21.56 -37.09 54.13
CA ASP A 84 22.67 -37.77 53.44
C ASP A 84 22.25 -38.53 52.17
N ARG A 85 20.94 -38.69 51.92
CA ARG A 85 20.42 -39.42 50.75
C ARG A 85 19.35 -38.63 50.00
N SER A 86 19.48 -38.60 48.68
CA SER A 86 18.57 -37.98 47.70
C SER A 86 18.21 -38.98 46.59
N GLU A 87 17.18 -38.68 45.78
CA GLU A 87 16.84 -39.49 44.59
C GLU A 87 18.08 -39.76 43.72
N ARG A 88 18.94 -38.74 43.54
CA ARG A 88 20.20 -38.84 42.82
C ARG A 88 21.15 -39.89 43.43
N SER A 89 21.28 -39.92 44.76
CA SER A 89 22.13 -40.90 45.44
C SER A 89 21.63 -42.35 45.30
N TYR A 90 20.31 -42.55 45.19
CA TYR A 90 19.75 -43.88 44.92
C TYR A 90 19.95 -44.26 43.45
N VAL A 91 19.73 -43.34 42.50
CA VAL A 91 19.96 -43.61 41.07
C VAL A 91 21.44 -43.86 40.77
N GLU A 92 22.38 -43.13 41.36
CA GLU A 92 23.83 -43.37 41.19
C GLU A 92 24.34 -44.56 42.05
N GLY A 93 23.55 -45.02 43.03
CA GLY A 93 23.87 -46.18 43.86
C GLY A 93 24.97 -45.91 44.88
N HIS A 94 24.84 -44.83 45.64
CA HIS A 94 25.80 -44.48 46.69
C HIS A 94 25.77 -45.49 47.85
N TYR A 95 26.94 -46.02 48.23
CA TYR A 95 27.10 -46.81 49.46
C TYR A 95 28.44 -46.49 50.14
N GLY A 96 28.46 -46.55 51.47
CA GLY A 96 29.65 -46.31 52.29
C GLY A 96 30.35 -47.61 52.67
N ARG A 97 31.69 -47.59 52.74
CA ARG A 97 32.50 -48.69 53.29
C ARG A 97 33.21 -48.19 54.56
N SER A 98 32.74 -48.60 55.72
CA SER A 98 33.42 -48.36 57.00
C SER A 98 34.35 -49.53 57.31
N SER A 99 35.56 -49.52 56.74
CA SER A 99 36.64 -50.44 57.11
C SER A 99 37.98 -49.78 56.80
N SER A 100 38.77 -49.55 57.87
CA SER A 100 40.14 -49.02 57.88
C SER A 100 40.36 -47.62 57.27
N GLY A 101 40.00 -46.57 58.03
CA GLY A 101 40.75 -45.31 58.07
C GLY A 101 40.53 -44.24 57.01
N SER A 102 39.74 -44.49 55.95
CA SER A 102 39.33 -43.45 54.99
C SER A 102 37.82 -43.49 54.71
N GLU A 103 37.10 -42.42 55.07
CA GLU A 103 35.68 -42.26 54.71
C GLU A 103 35.56 -41.77 53.26
N GLY A 104 34.99 -42.60 52.39
CA GLY A 104 34.66 -42.24 51.01
C GLY A 104 33.32 -42.84 50.57
N ILE A 105 32.50 -42.07 49.87
CA ILE A 105 31.26 -42.53 49.24
C ILE A 105 31.61 -43.15 47.88
N LEU A 106 31.34 -44.44 47.69
CA LEU A 106 31.49 -45.12 46.41
C LEU A 106 30.16 -45.15 45.65
N LYS A 107 30.24 -45.06 44.32
CA LYS A 107 29.08 -45.14 43.42
C LYS A 107 29.09 -46.48 42.70
N ILE A 108 27.98 -47.23 42.78
CA ILE A 108 27.81 -48.47 41.99
C ILE A 108 27.73 -48.13 40.49
N ARG A 109 27.16 -46.98 40.13
CA ARG A 109 27.07 -46.49 38.75
C ARG A 109 27.86 -45.18 38.65
N GLY A 110 29.09 -45.30 38.13
CA GLY A 110 30.07 -44.21 38.12
C GLY A 110 29.86 -43.16 37.01
N LYS A 111 29.34 -43.58 35.84
CA LYS A 111 29.03 -42.68 34.73
C LYS A 111 27.54 -42.35 34.72
N GLN A 112 27.22 -41.07 34.52
CA GLN A 112 25.84 -40.60 34.48
C GLN A 112 25.05 -41.14 33.27
N GLU A 113 25.74 -41.34 32.15
CA GLU A 113 25.16 -41.91 30.91
C GLU A 113 24.65 -43.35 31.10
N GLU A 114 25.21 -44.08 32.07
CA GLU A 114 24.84 -45.47 32.41
C GLU A 114 23.75 -45.53 33.50
N CYS A 115 23.34 -44.38 34.05
CA CYS A 115 22.39 -44.29 35.15
C CYS A 115 20.94 -44.22 34.64
N TYR A 116 20.36 -45.39 34.38
CA TYR A 116 18.92 -45.59 34.12
C TYR A 116 18.28 -46.42 35.23
N SER A 117 17.26 -45.88 35.91
CA SER A 117 16.57 -46.56 37.01
C SER A 117 15.05 -46.53 36.82
N VAL A 118 14.38 -47.62 37.19
CA VAL A 118 12.92 -47.76 37.11
C VAL A 118 12.40 -48.31 38.42
N LEU A 119 11.39 -47.63 38.97
CA LEU A 119 10.57 -48.11 40.07
C LEU A 119 9.16 -48.32 39.55
N SER A 120 8.57 -49.48 39.84
CA SER A 120 7.18 -49.78 39.46
C SER A 120 6.48 -50.51 40.60
N ALA A 121 5.23 -50.14 40.86
CA ALA A 121 4.35 -50.86 41.77
C ALA A 121 3.03 -51.19 41.05
N VAL A 122 2.56 -52.42 41.23
CA VAL A 122 1.26 -52.90 40.75
C VAL A 122 0.36 -53.11 41.95
N PHE A 123 -0.83 -52.52 41.91
CA PHE A 123 -1.86 -52.71 42.92
C PHE A 123 -3.10 -53.37 42.33
N GLU A 124 -3.71 -54.27 43.09
CA GLU A 124 -4.92 -55.00 42.71
C GLU A 124 -6.04 -54.78 43.73
N ALA A 125 -7.28 -54.72 43.24
CA ALA A 125 -8.48 -54.56 44.05
C ALA A 125 -9.72 -55.10 43.34
N ASN A 126 -10.74 -55.49 44.11
CA ASN A 126 -12.08 -55.73 43.58
C ASN A 126 -12.83 -54.40 43.38
N GLY A 127 -12.34 -53.55 42.47
CA GLY A 127 -12.81 -52.19 42.25
C GLY A 127 -12.96 -51.79 40.78
N ARG A 128 -13.21 -50.49 40.53
CA ARG A 128 -13.45 -49.94 39.17
C ARG A 128 -12.29 -50.22 38.20
N PHE A 129 -11.07 -50.21 38.71
CA PHE A 129 -9.88 -50.65 37.99
C PHE A 129 -9.31 -51.86 38.73
N PRO A 130 -9.43 -53.08 38.21
CA PRO A 130 -9.04 -54.28 38.94
C PRO A 130 -7.53 -54.35 39.19
N ARG A 131 -6.75 -53.71 38.31
CA ARG A 131 -5.30 -53.68 38.36
C ARG A 131 -4.80 -52.31 37.92
N ILE A 132 -3.93 -51.71 38.72
CA ILE A 132 -3.29 -50.43 38.40
C ILE A 132 -1.78 -50.56 38.52
N ARG A 133 -1.05 -49.97 37.58
CA ARG A 133 0.40 -49.86 37.62
C ARG A 133 0.80 -48.40 37.73
N ILE A 134 1.71 -48.14 38.66
CA ILE A 134 2.39 -46.86 38.77
C ILE A 134 3.89 -47.06 38.62
N ALA A 135 4.56 -46.15 37.92
CA ALA A 135 6.01 -46.20 37.79
C ALA A 135 6.67 -44.83 37.77
N GLN A 136 7.94 -44.79 38.17
CA GLN A 136 8.83 -43.66 38.02
C GLN A 136 10.11 -44.11 37.32
N ILE A 137 10.42 -43.45 36.21
CA ILE A 137 11.58 -43.75 35.37
C ILE A 137 12.55 -42.58 35.47
N PHE A 138 13.81 -42.86 35.76
CA PHE A 138 14.87 -41.89 36.01
C PHE A 138 16.03 -42.08 35.02
N TRP A 139 16.53 -40.98 34.46
CA TRP A 139 17.72 -40.95 33.61
C TRP A 139 18.44 -39.60 33.73
N PHE A 140 19.69 -39.54 33.29
CA PHE A 140 20.41 -38.27 33.20
C PHE A 140 20.34 -37.70 31.78
N GLU A 141 20.13 -36.40 31.68
CA GLU A 141 20.21 -35.64 30.43
C GLU A 141 20.99 -34.36 30.71
N SER A 142 22.10 -34.14 30.00
CA SER A 142 22.99 -32.98 30.19
C SER A 142 23.42 -32.72 31.64
N GLY A 143 23.67 -33.79 32.40
CA GLY A 143 24.13 -33.72 33.80
C GLY A 143 23.02 -33.55 34.85
N GLU A 144 21.77 -33.33 34.44
CA GLU A 144 20.60 -33.27 35.33
C GLU A 144 19.84 -34.59 35.40
N LEU A 145 19.38 -34.95 36.59
CA LEU A 145 18.50 -36.11 36.78
C LEU A 145 17.08 -35.75 36.33
N LYS A 146 16.63 -36.31 35.21
CA LYS A 146 15.26 -36.23 34.72
C LYS A 146 14.47 -37.45 35.17
N LYS A 147 13.15 -37.27 35.25
CA LYS A 147 12.22 -38.35 35.55
C LYS A 147 10.88 -38.15 34.88
N ILE A 148 10.18 -39.26 34.63
CA ILE A 148 8.77 -39.26 34.24
C ILE A 148 7.97 -40.12 35.21
N TYR A 149 6.71 -39.73 35.38
CA TYR A 149 5.73 -40.44 36.17
C TYR A 149 4.76 -41.16 35.23
N LEU A 150 4.48 -42.42 35.51
CA LEU A 150 3.58 -43.25 34.72
C LEU A 150 2.44 -43.76 35.59
N PHE A 151 1.22 -43.64 35.08
CA PHE A 151 0.03 -44.31 35.58
C PHE A 151 -0.61 -45.11 34.45
N SER A 152 -0.97 -46.37 34.70
CA SER A 152 -1.66 -47.23 33.75
C SER A 152 -2.71 -48.09 34.45
N ASP A 153 -3.92 -48.10 33.92
CA ASP A 153 -4.99 -49.05 34.23
C ASP A 153 -5.04 -50.23 33.21
N LYS A 154 -4.08 -50.25 32.28
CA LYS A 154 -3.83 -51.34 31.34
C LYS A 154 -2.64 -52.18 31.79
N GLU A 155 -2.65 -53.46 31.40
CA GLU A 155 -1.54 -54.37 31.66
C GLU A 155 -0.31 -53.92 30.86
N LEU A 156 0.78 -53.70 31.58
CA LEU A 156 2.10 -53.45 31.02
C LEU A 156 3.05 -54.49 31.60
N ASP A 157 4.04 -54.90 30.85
CA ASP A 157 5.13 -55.77 31.31
C ASP A 157 6.34 -54.91 31.72
N PHE A 158 6.97 -55.24 32.85
CA PHE A 158 8.07 -54.41 33.36
C PHE A 158 9.29 -54.47 32.45
N GLU A 159 9.66 -55.66 31.98
CA GLU A 159 10.86 -55.87 31.18
C GLU A 159 10.68 -55.34 29.76
N LYS A 160 9.54 -55.62 29.13
CA LYS A 160 9.26 -55.22 27.75
C LYS A 160 8.92 -53.74 27.62
N ASP A 161 8.16 -53.17 28.56
CA ASP A 161 7.58 -51.83 28.35
C ASP A 161 8.31 -50.72 29.12
N LEU A 162 8.93 -51.01 30.27
CA LEU A 162 9.54 -49.98 31.13
C LEU A 162 11.08 -49.94 31.06
N VAL A 163 11.74 -51.01 30.60
CA VAL A 163 13.21 -51.03 30.47
C VAL A 163 13.63 -50.38 29.16
N LEU A 164 14.61 -49.47 29.20
CA LEU A 164 15.05 -48.71 28.01
C LEU A 164 15.48 -49.62 26.85
N GLY A 165 16.29 -50.65 27.13
CA GLY A 165 16.78 -51.58 26.11
C GLY A 165 17.63 -50.85 25.04
N LYS A 166 17.29 -51.05 23.76
CA LYS A 166 17.91 -50.33 22.62
C LYS A 166 17.18 -49.03 22.23
N ARG A 167 16.09 -48.67 22.93
CA ARG A 167 15.25 -47.52 22.60
C ARG A 167 15.84 -46.23 23.14
N THR A 168 15.53 -45.11 22.50
CA THR A 168 15.72 -43.79 23.10
C THR A 168 14.60 -43.48 24.10
N VAL A 169 14.83 -42.55 25.04
CA VAL A 169 13.80 -42.14 26.01
C VAL A 169 12.56 -41.54 25.30
N LYS A 170 12.75 -40.92 24.13
CA LYS A 170 11.65 -40.37 23.32
C LYS A 170 10.80 -41.47 22.70
N GLU A 171 11.43 -42.52 22.17
CA GLU A 171 10.73 -43.72 21.66
C GLU A 171 9.96 -44.43 22.79
N LEU A 172 10.59 -44.62 23.95
CA LEU A 172 9.94 -45.20 25.12
C LEU A 172 8.68 -44.42 25.54
N LYS A 173 8.74 -43.07 25.58
CA LYS A 173 7.57 -42.24 25.88
C LYS A 173 6.45 -42.39 24.84
N ALA A 174 6.79 -42.57 23.57
CA ALA A 174 5.82 -42.76 22.50
C ALA A 174 5.14 -44.13 22.61
N ASP A 175 5.92 -45.21 22.80
CA ASP A 175 5.42 -46.57 22.98
C ASP A 175 4.46 -46.66 24.18
N LEU A 176 4.85 -46.08 25.33
CA LEU A 176 4.01 -46.09 26.54
C LEU A 176 2.68 -45.36 26.33
N LYS A 177 2.67 -44.24 25.59
CA LYS A 177 1.43 -43.53 25.23
C LYS A 177 0.56 -44.36 24.29
N ASN A 178 1.17 -45.05 23.32
CA ASN A 178 0.46 -45.93 22.38
C ASN A 178 -0.16 -47.14 23.08
N SER A 179 0.49 -47.67 24.12
CA SER A 179 -0.06 -48.73 24.99
C SER A 179 -1.16 -48.23 25.94
N GLY A 180 -1.52 -46.94 25.88
CA GLY A 180 -2.58 -46.34 26.68
C GLY A 180 -2.15 -45.86 28.07
N ALA A 181 -0.84 -45.87 28.37
CA ALA A 181 -0.33 -45.36 29.64
C ALA A 181 -0.33 -43.82 29.67
N ARG A 182 -0.65 -43.26 30.84
CA ARG A 182 -0.60 -41.81 31.06
C ARG A 182 0.74 -41.42 31.64
N LEU A 183 1.42 -40.50 30.96
CA LEU A 183 2.73 -39.98 31.36
C LEU A 183 2.61 -38.54 31.86
N TYR A 184 3.30 -38.22 32.94
CA TYR A 184 3.34 -36.88 33.52
C TYR A 184 4.78 -36.46 33.81
N ASP A 185 5.05 -35.17 33.63
CA ASP A 185 6.32 -34.55 34.03
C ASP A 185 6.28 -34.03 35.49
N GLN A 186 5.08 -33.86 36.06
CA GLN A 186 4.87 -33.35 37.41
C GLN A 186 4.16 -34.37 38.32
N PHE A 187 4.69 -34.54 39.53
CA PHE A 187 4.15 -35.47 40.53
C PHE A 187 2.69 -35.17 40.89
N LYS A 188 2.29 -33.90 40.99
CA LYS A 188 0.93 -33.51 41.40
C LYS A 188 -0.15 -34.07 40.47
N ALA A 189 0.05 -33.98 39.16
CA ALA A 189 -0.88 -34.51 38.17
C ALA A 189 -0.95 -36.05 38.18
N TYR A 190 0.21 -36.70 38.27
CA TYR A 190 0.31 -38.15 38.44
C TYR A 190 -0.40 -38.65 39.70
N ASN A 191 -0.23 -37.94 40.81
CA ASN A 191 -0.83 -38.30 42.10
C ASN A 191 -2.35 -38.16 42.10
N VAL A 192 -2.91 -37.18 41.38
CA VAL A 192 -4.36 -37.03 41.21
C VAL A 192 -4.98 -38.25 40.55
N ASP A 193 -4.36 -38.78 39.49
CA ASP A 193 -4.90 -39.94 38.77
C ASP A 193 -4.74 -41.24 39.57
N PHE A 194 -3.61 -41.42 40.27
CA PHE A 194 -3.47 -42.51 41.24
C PHE A 194 -4.56 -42.43 42.32
N ARG A 195 -4.73 -41.28 42.98
CA ARG A 195 -5.71 -41.08 44.05
C ARG A 195 -7.15 -41.31 43.57
N LYS A 196 -7.50 -40.83 42.38
CA LYS A 196 -8.82 -41.10 41.78
C LYS A 196 -9.02 -42.59 41.50
N ALA A 197 -8.00 -43.29 41.03
CA ALA A 197 -8.10 -44.72 40.76
C ALA A 197 -8.27 -45.53 42.04
N VAL A 198 -7.54 -45.17 43.12
CA VAL A 198 -7.62 -45.86 44.41
C VAL A 198 -8.73 -45.38 45.35
N GLY A 199 -9.48 -44.34 44.97
CA GLY A 199 -10.58 -43.78 45.76
C GLY A 199 -10.15 -42.88 46.93
N LEU A 200 -8.98 -42.25 46.86
CA LEU A 200 -8.46 -41.35 47.90
C LEU A 200 -8.91 -39.89 47.67
N GLU A 201 -9.95 -39.45 48.37
CA GLU A 201 -10.51 -38.09 48.27
C GLU A 201 -9.58 -36.98 48.78
N SER A 202 -8.65 -37.31 49.69
CA SER A 202 -7.75 -36.35 50.35
C SER A 202 -6.26 -36.60 50.11
N GLU A 203 -5.48 -35.51 50.01
CA GLU A 203 -4.02 -35.54 49.90
C GLU A 203 -3.38 -35.93 51.25
N LYS A 204 -4.12 -35.72 52.36
CA LYS A 204 -3.71 -36.07 53.73
C LYS A 204 -3.43 -37.57 53.90
N ALA A 205 -4.10 -38.45 53.15
CA ALA A 205 -3.89 -39.90 53.26
C ALA A 205 -2.47 -40.33 52.87
N ILE A 206 -1.87 -39.63 51.90
CA ILE A 206 -0.50 -39.89 51.44
C ILE A 206 0.52 -39.27 52.40
N ASP A 207 0.21 -38.11 52.97
CA ASP A 207 1.02 -37.50 54.03
C ASP A 207 1.05 -38.40 55.28
N LEU A 208 -0.08 -39.00 55.64
CA LEU A 208 -0.20 -39.98 56.71
C LEU A 208 0.69 -41.21 56.45
N PHE A 209 0.68 -41.75 55.22
CA PHE A 209 1.55 -42.87 54.84
C PHE A 209 3.04 -42.54 55.02
N ASN A 210 3.47 -41.35 54.57
CA ASN A 210 4.86 -40.89 54.75
C ASN A 210 5.25 -40.79 56.24
N GLN A 211 4.32 -40.33 57.09
CA GLN A 211 4.55 -40.25 58.53
C GLN A 211 4.60 -41.65 59.17
N ILE A 212 3.70 -42.55 58.83
CA ILE A 212 3.66 -43.93 59.38
C ILE A 212 4.98 -44.67 59.11
N VAL A 213 5.52 -44.55 57.90
CA VAL A 213 6.81 -45.17 57.54
C VAL A 213 7.99 -44.56 58.32
N ALA A 214 7.85 -43.32 58.80
CA ALA A 214 8.87 -42.60 59.56
C ALA A 214 8.72 -42.71 61.09
N ILE A 215 7.58 -43.18 61.60
CA ILE A 215 7.28 -43.20 63.04
C ILE A 215 8.04 -44.34 63.74
N LYS A 216 8.83 -43.97 64.76
CA LYS A 216 9.56 -44.90 65.63
C LYS A 216 8.80 -45.24 66.92
N SER A 217 7.99 -44.31 67.43
CA SER A 217 7.01 -44.50 68.51
C SER A 217 5.80 -43.57 68.28
N LEU A 218 4.58 -44.09 68.45
CA LEU A 218 3.37 -43.27 68.39
C LEU A 218 3.32 -42.38 69.63
N GLY A 219 3.22 -41.06 69.44
CA GLY A 219 2.88 -40.10 70.49
C GLY A 219 1.41 -40.21 70.91
N VAL A 220 0.85 -39.12 71.46
CA VAL A 220 -0.56 -39.10 71.91
C VAL A 220 -1.51 -39.31 70.72
N LEU A 221 -2.20 -40.45 70.71
CA LEU A 221 -3.05 -40.92 69.61
C LEU A 221 -4.12 -39.90 69.17
N ASN A 222 -4.68 -39.15 70.12
CA ASN A 222 -5.76 -38.19 69.85
C ASN A 222 -5.31 -37.02 68.96
N GLU A 223 -4.07 -36.55 69.13
CA GLU A 223 -3.54 -35.42 68.36
C GLU A 223 -3.26 -35.85 66.91
N PHE A 224 -2.71 -37.06 66.75
CA PHE A 224 -2.53 -37.69 65.44
C PHE A 224 -3.84 -37.86 64.67
N VAL A 225 -4.91 -38.36 65.33
CA VAL A 225 -6.22 -38.52 64.68
C VAL A 225 -6.82 -37.15 64.31
N ARG A 226 -6.72 -36.16 65.20
CA ARG A 226 -7.32 -34.84 64.97
C ARG A 226 -6.62 -34.05 63.86
N GLU A 227 -5.30 -34.08 63.79
CA GLU A 227 -4.55 -33.32 62.78
C GLU A 227 -4.51 -34.05 61.42
N HIS A 228 -4.33 -35.37 61.43
CA HIS A 228 -4.01 -36.13 60.22
C HIS A 228 -5.16 -36.98 59.67
N MET A 229 -6.17 -37.38 60.46
CA MET A 229 -7.30 -38.19 59.97
C MET A 229 -8.62 -37.41 59.80
N LEU A 230 -8.81 -36.28 60.50
CA LEU A 230 -10.03 -35.47 60.37
C LEU A 230 -9.86 -34.32 59.36
N GLU A 231 -10.85 -34.17 58.47
CA GLU A 231 -10.91 -33.05 57.52
C GLU A 231 -11.66 -31.86 58.11
N SER A 232 -11.06 -30.67 58.08
CA SER A 232 -11.74 -29.42 58.43
C SER A 232 -12.60 -28.95 57.24
N ARG A 233 -13.93 -29.09 57.33
CA ARG A 233 -14.86 -28.57 56.32
C ARG A 233 -15.11 -27.08 56.55
N ASP A 234 -14.42 -26.22 55.81
CA ASP A 234 -14.71 -24.79 55.81
C ASP A 234 -15.93 -24.49 54.92
N LYS A 235 -17.11 -24.41 55.54
CA LYS A 235 -18.38 -24.20 54.84
C LYS A 235 -18.51 -22.80 54.22
N ARG A 236 -17.74 -21.81 54.71
CA ARG A 236 -17.82 -20.42 54.21
C ARG A 236 -17.12 -20.26 52.87
N SER A 237 -15.92 -20.82 52.72
CA SER A 237 -15.18 -20.76 51.45
C SER A 237 -15.95 -21.40 50.30
N ARG A 238 -16.69 -22.49 50.56
CA ARG A 238 -17.50 -23.16 49.54
C ARG A 238 -18.71 -22.34 49.09
N ILE A 239 -19.31 -21.55 49.97
CA ILE A 239 -20.43 -20.64 49.63
C ILE A 239 -19.90 -19.44 48.83
N GLU A 240 -18.75 -18.90 49.21
CA GLU A 240 -18.10 -17.82 48.45
C GLU A 240 -17.67 -18.28 47.05
N GLU A 241 -17.14 -19.50 46.93
CA GLU A 241 -16.76 -20.11 45.65
C GLU A 241 -18.00 -20.35 44.77
N LEU A 242 -19.14 -20.76 45.35
CA LEU A 242 -20.40 -20.91 44.63
C LEU A 242 -20.97 -19.56 44.14
N ASN A 243 -20.90 -18.52 44.96
CA ASN A 243 -21.30 -17.17 44.56
C ASN A 243 -20.40 -16.61 43.45
N ARG A 244 -19.08 -16.83 43.52
CA ARG A 244 -18.16 -16.46 42.43
C ARG A 244 -18.49 -17.21 41.15
N ASN A 245 -18.64 -18.52 41.22
CA ASN A 245 -19.00 -19.33 40.04
C ASN A 245 -20.35 -18.92 39.44
N PHE A 246 -21.32 -18.53 40.25
CA PHE A 246 -22.61 -18.01 39.77
C PHE A 246 -22.48 -16.63 39.12
N SER A 247 -21.64 -15.75 39.68
CA SER A 247 -21.30 -14.46 39.08
C SER A 247 -20.60 -14.64 37.74
N ASP A 248 -19.58 -15.50 37.70
CA ASP A 248 -18.81 -15.80 36.49
C ASP A 248 -19.70 -16.44 35.41
N LEU A 249 -20.62 -17.33 35.78
CA LEU A 249 -21.62 -17.91 34.87
C LEU A 249 -22.63 -16.87 34.37
N SER A 250 -23.04 -15.92 35.22
CA SER A 250 -23.96 -14.85 34.83
C SER A 250 -23.27 -13.86 33.89
N GLU A 251 -22.04 -13.46 34.19
CA GLU A 251 -21.24 -12.59 33.32
C GLU A 251 -20.94 -13.25 31.97
N THR A 252 -20.60 -14.54 31.95
CA THR A 252 -20.38 -15.27 30.69
C THR A 252 -21.68 -15.45 29.91
N TYR A 253 -22.81 -15.70 30.58
CA TYR A 253 -24.12 -15.75 29.93
C TYR A 253 -24.49 -14.39 29.33
N GLU A 254 -24.34 -13.29 30.07
CA GLU A 254 -24.56 -11.92 29.57
C GLU A 254 -23.62 -11.60 28.41
N ALA A 255 -22.34 -11.98 28.48
CA ALA A 255 -21.40 -11.80 27.39
C ALA A 255 -21.81 -12.57 26.12
N ILE A 256 -22.31 -13.81 26.27
CA ILE A 256 -22.82 -14.61 25.15
C ILE A 256 -24.10 -13.99 24.56
N VAL A 257 -25.02 -13.51 25.40
CA VAL A 257 -26.24 -12.82 24.95
C VAL A 257 -25.89 -11.54 24.21
N ASN A 258 -24.99 -10.71 24.78
CA ASN A 258 -24.50 -9.49 24.14
C ASN A 258 -23.79 -9.78 22.81
N ALA A 259 -22.95 -10.81 22.74
CA ALA A 259 -22.29 -11.22 21.50
C ALA A 259 -23.30 -11.69 20.44
N LYS A 260 -24.35 -12.41 20.86
CA LYS A 260 -25.43 -12.86 19.97
C LYS A 260 -26.27 -11.69 19.46
N GLU A 261 -26.55 -10.69 20.29
CA GLU A 261 -27.21 -9.45 19.86
C GLU A 261 -26.33 -8.63 18.93
N GLN A 262 -25.03 -8.52 19.21
CA GLN A 262 -24.06 -7.88 18.31
C GLN A 262 -24.01 -8.56 16.94
N LEU A 263 -23.97 -9.90 16.89
CA LEU A 263 -24.04 -10.65 15.63
C LEU A 263 -25.35 -10.38 14.88
N LYS A 264 -26.49 -10.38 15.59
CA LYS A 264 -27.80 -10.07 15.00
C LYS A 264 -27.87 -8.65 14.43
N LEU A 265 -27.22 -7.68 15.07
CA LEU A 265 -27.10 -6.30 14.58
C LEU A 265 -26.16 -6.19 13.36
N LEU A 266 -25.21 -7.11 13.21
CA LEU A 266 -24.26 -7.15 12.09
C LEU A 266 -24.78 -7.92 10.86
N GLU A 267 -25.75 -8.83 11.01
CA GLU A 267 -26.35 -9.60 9.89
C GLU A 267 -26.84 -8.73 8.70
N PRO A 268 -27.52 -7.59 8.90
CA PRO A 268 -27.93 -6.72 7.79
C PRO A 268 -26.74 -6.12 7.04
N ILE A 269 -25.65 -5.80 7.76
CA ILE A 269 -24.42 -5.25 7.18
C ILE A 269 -23.73 -6.31 6.32
N GLU A 270 -23.69 -7.57 6.76
CA GLU A 270 -23.14 -8.66 5.95
C GLU A 270 -23.93 -8.89 4.65
N LYS A 271 -25.26 -8.84 4.72
CA LYS A 271 -26.13 -8.93 3.53
C LYS A 271 -25.90 -7.77 2.57
N LYS A 272 -25.83 -6.53 3.09
CA LYS A 272 -25.51 -5.35 2.27
C LYS A 272 -24.11 -5.40 1.68
N ALA A 273 -23.13 -5.94 2.41
CA ALA A 273 -21.78 -6.14 1.92
C ALA A 273 -21.70 -7.22 0.82
N ALA A 274 -22.59 -8.22 0.83
CA ALA A 274 -22.72 -9.20 -0.27
C ALA A 274 -23.35 -8.57 -1.51
N GLU A 275 -24.45 -7.81 -1.36
CA GLU A 275 -25.09 -7.04 -2.45
C GLU A 275 -24.08 -6.05 -3.08
N TYR A 276 -23.33 -5.32 -2.23
CA TYR A 276 -22.29 -4.40 -2.65
C TYR A 276 -21.16 -5.09 -3.44
N ARG A 277 -20.70 -6.27 -3.00
CA ARG A 277 -19.71 -7.06 -3.73
C ARG A 277 -20.22 -7.50 -5.09
N GLU A 278 -21.50 -7.88 -5.20
CA GLU A 278 -22.11 -8.27 -6.47
C GLU A 278 -22.23 -7.08 -7.43
N TRP A 279 -22.69 -5.92 -6.96
CA TRP A 279 -22.77 -4.71 -7.79
C TRP A 279 -21.40 -4.24 -8.26
N ASN A 280 -20.40 -4.27 -7.38
CA ASN A 280 -19.03 -3.94 -7.77
C ASN A 280 -18.46 -4.89 -8.80
N ARG A 281 -18.74 -6.20 -8.69
CA ARG A 281 -18.36 -7.16 -9.72
C ARG A 281 -19.01 -6.83 -11.07
N LYS A 282 -20.33 -6.60 -11.08
CA LYS A 282 -21.07 -6.23 -12.32
C LYS A 282 -20.57 -4.92 -12.93
N ALA A 283 -20.25 -3.92 -12.11
CA ALA A 283 -19.70 -2.66 -12.56
C ALA A 283 -18.27 -2.83 -13.12
N ALA A 284 -17.44 -3.67 -12.50
CA ALA A 284 -16.11 -4.00 -12.99
C ALA A 284 -16.15 -4.77 -14.32
N ASP A 285 -17.07 -5.73 -14.47
CA ASP A 285 -17.28 -6.47 -15.72
C ASP A 285 -17.72 -5.52 -16.86
N LEU A 286 -18.66 -4.60 -16.58
CA LEU A 286 -19.06 -3.56 -17.54
C LEU A 286 -17.92 -2.58 -17.85
N GLN A 287 -17.09 -2.24 -16.87
CA GLN A 287 -15.93 -1.39 -17.09
C GLN A 287 -14.91 -2.05 -18.02
N ALA A 288 -14.66 -3.35 -17.84
CA ALA A 288 -13.80 -4.12 -18.74
C ALA A 288 -14.36 -4.15 -20.17
N LEU A 289 -15.68 -4.32 -20.32
CA LEU A 289 -16.35 -4.23 -21.62
C LEU A 289 -16.23 -2.85 -22.25
N ILE A 290 -16.46 -1.75 -21.51
CA ILE A 290 -16.32 -0.37 -22.01
C ILE A 290 -14.91 -0.10 -22.54
N VAL A 291 -13.88 -0.61 -21.84
CA VAL A 291 -12.49 -0.46 -22.27
C VAL A 291 -12.22 -1.28 -23.54
N TYR A 292 -12.86 -2.42 -23.70
CA TYR A 292 -12.67 -3.32 -24.85
C TYR A 292 -13.47 -2.90 -26.10
N VAL A 293 -14.63 -2.27 -25.95
CA VAL A 293 -15.52 -1.85 -27.06
C VAL A 293 -14.79 -1.11 -28.19
N PRO A 294 -13.93 -0.09 -27.94
CA PRO A 294 -13.23 0.61 -29.02
C PRO A 294 -12.32 -0.30 -29.87
N TYR A 295 -11.85 -1.41 -29.32
CA TYR A 295 -11.01 -2.36 -30.04
C TYR A 295 -11.84 -3.35 -30.85
N TYR A 296 -12.95 -3.83 -30.29
CA TYR A 296 -13.92 -4.63 -31.02
C TYR A 296 -14.45 -3.88 -32.25
N PHE A 297 -14.86 -2.62 -32.08
CA PHE A 297 -15.31 -1.78 -33.19
C PHE A 297 -14.18 -1.44 -34.16
N ALA A 298 -12.93 -1.34 -33.71
CA ALA A 298 -11.78 -1.19 -34.62
C ALA A 298 -11.57 -2.43 -35.50
N GLU A 299 -11.74 -3.63 -34.96
CA GLU A 299 -11.67 -4.89 -35.72
C GLU A 299 -12.80 -5.00 -36.76
N LYS A 300 -14.04 -4.70 -36.36
CA LYS A 300 -15.17 -4.67 -37.31
C LYS A 300 -15.04 -3.59 -38.38
N ASN A 301 -14.48 -2.43 -38.04
CA ASN A 301 -14.18 -1.37 -39.00
C ASN A 301 -13.10 -1.83 -39.98
N TYR A 302 -12.08 -2.53 -39.49
CA TYR A 302 -11.04 -3.11 -40.33
C TYR A 302 -11.60 -4.16 -41.31
N GLU A 303 -12.45 -5.09 -40.85
CA GLU A 303 -13.13 -6.07 -41.71
C GLU A 303 -13.97 -5.40 -42.82
N LEU A 304 -14.77 -4.39 -42.47
CA LEU A 304 -15.58 -3.65 -43.46
C LEU A 304 -14.71 -2.90 -44.48
N ARG A 305 -13.57 -2.33 -44.03
CA ARG A 305 -12.62 -1.65 -44.91
C ARG A 305 -11.87 -2.63 -45.82
N GLN A 306 -11.60 -3.86 -45.39
CA GLN A 306 -11.04 -4.90 -46.26
C GLN A 306 -11.98 -5.23 -47.42
N ILE A 307 -13.28 -5.32 -47.16
CA ILE A 307 -14.27 -5.54 -48.24
C ILE A 307 -14.26 -4.35 -49.20
N ARG A 308 -14.24 -3.12 -48.68
CA ARG A 308 -14.18 -1.90 -49.51
C ARG A 308 -12.87 -1.79 -50.31
N GLU A 309 -11.76 -2.30 -49.77
CA GLU A 309 -10.48 -2.36 -50.47
C GLU A 309 -10.60 -3.26 -51.71
N GLN A 310 -11.27 -4.41 -51.60
CA GLN A 310 -11.50 -5.30 -52.73
C GLN A 310 -12.38 -4.64 -53.81
N ASP A 311 -13.42 -3.91 -53.43
CA ASP A 311 -14.24 -3.15 -54.37
C ASP A 311 -13.41 -2.11 -55.15
N TYR A 312 -12.57 -1.34 -54.46
CA TYR A 312 -11.69 -0.35 -55.08
C TYR A 312 -10.66 -0.99 -56.00
N LEU A 313 -10.08 -2.13 -55.62
CA LEU A 313 -9.14 -2.86 -56.48
C LEU A 313 -9.83 -3.37 -57.76
N PHE A 314 -11.08 -3.84 -57.65
CA PHE A 314 -11.87 -4.26 -58.81
C PHE A 314 -12.20 -3.07 -59.73
N GLU A 315 -12.67 -1.95 -59.18
CA GLU A 315 -12.95 -0.73 -59.94
C GLU A 315 -11.68 -0.15 -60.61
N LEU A 316 -10.54 -0.15 -59.92
CA LEU A 316 -9.25 0.25 -60.50
C LEU A 316 -8.83 -0.64 -61.66
N SER A 317 -9.05 -1.96 -61.57
CA SER A 317 -8.80 -2.88 -62.68
C SER A 317 -9.65 -2.53 -63.90
N ARG A 318 -10.94 -2.26 -63.69
CA ARG A 318 -11.87 -1.87 -64.75
C ARG A 318 -11.49 -0.54 -65.41
N LEU A 319 -11.09 0.46 -64.62
CA LEU A 319 -10.62 1.75 -65.13
C LEU A 319 -9.29 1.61 -65.88
N LYS A 320 -8.41 0.71 -65.45
CA LYS A 320 -7.17 0.38 -66.15
C LYS A 320 -7.44 -0.27 -67.50
N ASP A 321 -8.29 -1.27 -67.57
CA ASP A 321 -8.70 -1.92 -68.83
C ASP A 321 -9.31 -0.88 -69.79
N ARG A 322 -10.15 0.03 -69.26
CA ARG A 322 -10.73 1.12 -70.05
C ARG A 322 -9.68 2.13 -70.53
N SER A 323 -8.70 2.45 -69.70
CA SER A 323 -7.58 3.31 -70.07
C SER A 323 -6.73 2.66 -71.16
N ASP A 324 -6.48 1.35 -71.09
CA ASP A 324 -5.72 0.61 -72.09
C ASP A 324 -6.47 0.57 -73.44
N GLU A 325 -7.79 0.34 -73.44
CA GLU A 325 -8.65 0.47 -74.63
C GLU A 325 -8.54 1.87 -75.27
N LEU A 326 -8.73 2.93 -74.47
CA LEU A 326 -8.62 4.31 -74.95
C LEU A 326 -7.20 4.64 -75.44
N SER A 327 -6.16 4.04 -74.85
CA SER A 327 -4.78 4.22 -75.28
C SER A 327 -4.54 3.60 -76.66
N THR A 328 -5.07 2.40 -76.91
CA THR A 328 -5.03 1.78 -78.25
C THR A 328 -5.83 2.57 -79.28
N GLU A 329 -6.98 3.14 -78.89
CA GLU A 329 -7.78 4.02 -79.75
C GLU A 329 -7.02 5.31 -80.08
N ILE A 330 -6.38 5.95 -79.08
CA ILE A 330 -5.52 7.13 -79.26
C ILE A 330 -4.33 6.81 -80.16
N GLU A 331 -3.71 5.65 -80.04
CA GLU A 331 -2.60 5.26 -80.92
C GLU A 331 -3.07 5.13 -82.38
N SER A 332 -4.24 4.53 -82.60
CA SER A 332 -4.85 4.42 -83.94
C SER A 332 -5.21 5.80 -84.53
N LEU A 333 -5.83 6.68 -83.72
CA LEU A 333 -6.20 8.04 -84.12
C LEU A 333 -4.98 8.94 -84.30
N ASN A 334 -3.89 8.75 -83.53
CA ASN A 334 -2.62 9.43 -83.76
C ASN A 334 -1.96 8.96 -85.06
N GLN A 335 -2.07 7.69 -85.42
CA GLN A 335 -1.58 7.21 -86.73
C GLN A 335 -2.42 7.78 -87.88
N GLU A 336 -3.73 7.94 -87.69
CA GLU A 336 -4.64 8.60 -88.65
C GLU A 336 -4.35 10.12 -88.75
N GLU A 337 -4.20 10.79 -87.62
CA GLU A 337 -3.81 12.21 -87.51
C GLU A 337 -2.45 12.45 -88.15
N ARG A 338 -1.44 11.61 -87.90
CA ARG A 338 -0.12 11.72 -88.53
C ARG A 338 -0.17 11.48 -90.04
N LYS A 339 -1.02 10.59 -90.53
CA LYS A 339 -1.22 10.38 -91.99
C LYS A 339 -1.86 11.62 -92.63
N LEU A 340 -2.87 12.21 -91.98
CA LEU A 340 -3.53 13.44 -92.42
C LEU A 340 -2.61 14.67 -92.27
N PHE A 341 -1.80 14.72 -91.21
CA PHE A 341 -0.82 15.76 -90.92
C PHE A 341 0.33 15.72 -91.94
N ASN A 342 0.88 14.55 -92.26
CA ASN A 342 1.89 14.39 -93.30
C ASN A 342 1.33 14.74 -94.70
N ALA A 343 0.04 14.51 -94.95
CA ALA A 343 -0.65 15.00 -96.15
C ALA A 343 -0.86 16.52 -96.13
N LEU A 344 -0.95 17.12 -94.94
CA LEU A 344 -1.01 18.56 -94.66
C LEU A 344 0.37 19.23 -94.55
N GLU A 345 1.51 18.52 -94.57
CA GLU A 345 2.84 19.11 -94.35
C GLU A 345 3.61 19.43 -95.64
N ASN A 346 3.09 19.01 -96.82
CA ASN A 346 3.72 19.22 -98.12
C ASN A 346 3.54 20.65 -98.70
N ASN A 347 3.21 21.65 -97.87
CA ASN A 347 3.03 23.03 -98.32
C ASN A 347 3.60 24.04 -97.30
N ASP A 348 4.56 24.87 -97.73
CA ASP A 348 5.34 25.79 -96.86
C ASP A 348 4.50 26.83 -96.09
N THR A 349 3.27 27.10 -96.53
CA THR A 349 2.33 28.03 -95.87
C THR A 349 1.78 27.48 -94.55
N GLN A 350 1.86 26.16 -94.33
CA GLN A 350 1.19 25.44 -93.23
C GLN A 350 2.04 25.36 -91.94
N ARG A 351 3.37 25.31 -92.04
CA ARG A 351 4.27 25.37 -90.87
C ARG A 351 4.10 26.67 -90.06
N ARG A 352 3.84 27.77 -90.77
CA ARG A 352 3.62 29.10 -90.15
C ARG A 352 2.35 29.15 -89.31
N ILE A 353 1.30 28.42 -89.68
CA ILE A 353 0.02 28.36 -88.94
C ILE A 353 0.17 27.49 -87.68
N ALA A 354 0.85 26.35 -87.78
CA ALA A 354 1.08 25.44 -86.65
C ALA A 354 1.87 26.09 -85.50
N ASP A 355 2.91 26.87 -85.82
CA ASP A 355 3.70 27.60 -84.81
C ASP A 355 2.89 28.71 -84.11
N LEU A 356 2.00 29.40 -84.84
CA LEU A 356 1.10 30.40 -84.25
C LEU A 356 0.05 29.76 -83.32
N VAL A 357 -0.43 28.56 -83.63
CA VAL A 357 -1.36 27.82 -82.75
C VAL A 357 -0.69 27.40 -81.43
N ARG A 358 0.56 26.91 -81.47
CA ARG A 358 1.32 26.61 -80.24
C ARG A 358 1.55 27.86 -79.39
N LYS A 359 1.84 28.99 -80.03
CA LYS A 359 1.99 30.28 -79.36
C LYS A 359 0.69 30.71 -78.66
N ARG A 360 -0.47 30.53 -79.30
CA ARG A 360 -1.79 30.81 -78.70
C ARG A 360 -2.04 29.94 -77.47
N GLU A 361 -1.75 28.65 -77.54
CA GLU A 361 -1.93 27.71 -76.41
C GLU A 361 -1.03 28.07 -75.22
N GLY A 362 0.22 28.47 -75.47
CA GLY A 362 1.12 29.00 -74.44
C GLY A 362 0.55 30.22 -73.73
N ILE A 363 0.06 31.22 -74.50
CA ILE A 363 -0.53 32.45 -73.95
C ILE A 363 -1.80 32.14 -73.11
N LEU A 364 -2.65 31.20 -73.55
CA LEU A 364 -3.85 30.79 -72.81
C LEU A 364 -3.53 30.07 -71.49
N SER A 365 -2.49 29.24 -71.48
CA SER A 365 -1.99 28.58 -70.25
C SER A 365 -1.49 29.61 -69.23
N ASP A 366 -0.73 30.60 -69.70
CA ASP A 366 -0.21 31.68 -68.85
C ASP A 366 -1.35 32.56 -68.32
N LEU A 367 -2.35 32.89 -69.14
CA LEU A 367 -3.56 33.62 -68.73
C LEU A 367 -4.31 32.90 -67.59
N LYS A 368 -4.47 31.58 -67.71
CA LYS A 368 -5.10 30.76 -66.67
C LYS A 368 -4.30 30.77 -65.37
N THR A 369 -2.98 30.65 -65.48
CA THR A 369 -2.07 30.63 -64.31
C THR A 369 -2.09 31.97 -63.59
N ARG A 370 -1.87 33.08 -64.32
CA ARG A 370 -1.91 34.45 -63.76
C ARG A 370 -3.29 34.82 -63.21
N GLY A 371 -4.37 34.36 -63.83
CA GLY A 371 -5.73 34.55 -63.31
C GLY A 371 -6.00 33.84 -61.97
N ILE A 372 -5.39 32.66 -61.74
CA ILE A 372 -5.44 31.96 -60.44
C ILE A 372 -4.62 32.74 -59.40
N GLU A 373 -3.41 33.16 -59.75
CA GLU A 373 -2.54 33.95 -58.86
C GLU A 373 -3.14 35.31 -58.50
N ARG A 374 -3.79 36.00 -59.46
CA ARG A 374 -4.53 37.25 -59.21
C ARG A 374 -5.68 37.07 -58.21
N LYS A 375 -6.42 35.96 -58.29
CA LYS A 375 -7.47 35.63 -57.30
C LYS A 375 -6.89 35.37 -55.92
N LYS A 376 -5.75 34.67 -55.82
CA LYS A 376 -5.04 34.45 -54.56
C LYS A 376 -4.56 35.78 -53.97
N TYR A 377 -3.90 36.61 -54.78
CA TYR A 377 -3.44 37.94 -54.38
C TYR A 377 -4.58 38.80 -53.83
N SER A 378 -5.72 38.87 -54.54
CA SER A 378 -6.93 39.57 -54.08
C SER A 378 -7.46 39.02 -52.74
N SER A 379 -7.47 37.69 -52.57
CA SER A 379 -7.90 37.08 -51.31
C SER A 379 -7.00 37.40 -50.12
N TYR A 380 -5.69 37.61 -50.35
CA TYR A 380 -4.76 38.00 -49.29
C TYR A 380 -4.84 39.50 -48.99
N LEU A 381 -5.04 40.35 -50.00
CA LEU A 381 -5.29 41.78 -49.79
C LEU A 381 -6.48 42.02 -48.87
N SER A 382 -7.60 41.32 -49.10
CA SER A 382 -8.80 41.50 -48.26
C SER A 382 -8.59 41.03 -46.82
N LYS A 383 -7.83 39.94 -46.62
CA LYS A 383 -7.47 39.44 -45.28
C LYS A 383 -6.57 40.38 -44.49
N ILE A 384 -5.62 41.03 -45.17
CA ILE A 384 -4.64 41.93 -44.54
C ILE A 384 -5.19 43.37 -44.44
N GLY A 385 -6.28 43.68 -45.16
CA GLY A 385 -6.94 44.98 -45.15
C GLY A 385 -6.23 46.04 -46.00
N LEU A 386 -5.61 45.61 -47.11
CA LEU A 386 -4.91 46.50 -48.05
C LEU A 386 -5.79 46.85 -49.26
N GLU A 387 -5.36 47.86 -50.01
CA GLU A 387 -6.13 48.41 -51.14
C GLU A 387 -6.24 47.40 -52.31
N GLU A 388 -7.46 47.16 -52.79
CA GLU A 388 -7.79 46.20 -53.87
C GLU A 388 -7.68 46.79 -55.29
N THR A 389 -6.71 47.68 -55.52
CA THR A 389 -6.43 48.24 -56.84
C THR A 389 -5.34 47.44 -57.54
N PHE A 390 -5.58 47.05 -58.80
CA PHE A 390 -4.65 46.25 -59.60
C PHE A 390 -3.86 47.14 -60.56
N SER A 391 -2.88 47.87 -60.03
CA SER A 391 -1.86 48.56 -60.82
C SER A 391 -0.46 48.17 -60.34
N GLU A 392 0.55 48.39 -61.18
CA GLU A 392 1.94 48.11 -60.81
C GLU A 392 2.40 48.98 -59.61
N GLU A 393 1.97 50.24 -59.57
CA GLU A 393 2.30 51.18 -58.50
C GLU A 393 1.65 50.78 -57.17
N THR A 394 0.39 50.33 -57.20
CA THR A 394 -0.33 49.88 -55.99
C THR A 394 0.21 48.53 -55.50
N PHE A 395 0.64 47.66 -56.40
CA PHE A 395 1.28 46.38 -56.07
C PHE A 395 2.54 46.58 -55.22
N TYR A 396 3.49 47.40 -55.68
CA TYR A 396 4.72 47.67 -54.93
C TYR A 396 4.49 48.48 -53.65
N THR A 397 3.46 49.35 -53.64
CA THR A 397 3.05 50.06 -52.43
C THR A 397 2.51 49.11 -51.37
N ASN A 398 1.63 48.19 -51.75
CA ASN A 398 1.08 47.15 -50.87
C ASN A 398 2.17 46.22 -50.32
N LEU A 399 3.17 45.84 -51.14
CA LEU A 399 4.33 45.06 -50.67
C LEU A 399 5.13 45.80 -49.60
N ARG A 400 5.37 47.11 -49.76
CA ARG A 400 6.08 47.91 -48.77
C ARG A 400 5.30 48.01 -47.46
N ILE A 401 3.99 48.23 -47.53
CA ILE A 401 3.13 48.30 -46.34
C ILE A 401 3.10 46.94 -45.62
N ALA A 402 2.92 45.84 -46.35
CA ALA A 402 2.94 44.50 -45.80
C ALA A 402 4.27 44.14 -45.14
N GLY A 403 5.40 44.56 -45.73
CA GLY A 403 6.73 44.42 -45.11
C GLY A 403 6.84 45.16 -43.78
N GLY A 404 6.33 46.40 -43.70
CA GLY A 404 6.25 47.15 -42.44
C GLY A 404 5.37 46.46 -41.40
N MET A 405 4.18 46.00 -41.79
CA MET A 405 3.27 45.25 -40.91
C MET A 405 3.91 43.94 -40.40
N LEU A 406 4.72 43.27 -41.22
CA LEU A 406 5.42 42.05 -40.80
C LEU A 406 6.44 42.35 -39.69
N THR A 407 7.22 43.42 -39.82
CA THR A 407 8.18 43.84 -38.79
C THR A 407 7.50 44.26 -37.48
N GLU A 408 6.34 44.91 -37.56
CA GLU A 408 5.53 45.24 -36.38
C GLU A 408 4.99 43.99 -35.70
N THR A 409 4.49 43.03 -36.49
CA THR A 409 3.99 41.74 -36.02
C THR A 409 5.10 40.92 -35.33
N ASP A 410 6.34 40.97 -35.83
CA ASP A 410 7.53 40.40 -35.16
C ASP A 410 7.81 41.06 -33.80
N SER A 411 7.74 42.39 -33.71
CA SER A 411 7.93 43.11 -32.45
C SER A 411 6.87 42.75 -31.42
N ILE A 412 5.60 42.70 -31.83
CA ILE A 412 4.47 42.30 -30.98
C ILE A 412 4.67 40.85 -30.47
N TRP A 413 5.23 39.97 -31.29
CA TRP A 413 5.47 38.58 -30.90
C TRP A 413 6.47 38.47 -29.73
N GLU A 414 7.55 39.25 -29.74
CA GLU A 414 8.50 39.28 -28.62
C GLU A 414 7.89 39.88 -27.35
N GLU A 415 7.06 40.93 -27.47
CA GLU A 415 6.32 41.50 -26.33
C GLU A 415 5.35 40.49 -25.69
N ILE A 416 4.59 39.78 -26.52
CA ILE A 416 3.68 38.71 -26.09
C ILE A 416 4.45 37.60 -25.37
N ARG A 417 5.60 37.19 -25.93
CA ARG A 417 6.46 36.16 -25.34
C ARG A 417 6.99 36.56 -23.96
N ASP A 418 7.49 37.78 -23.80
CA ASP A 418 7.95 38.30 -22.51
C ASP A 418 6.81 38.37 -21.48
N ARG A 419 5.63 38.85 -21.90
CA ARG A 419 4.44 38.91 -21.05
C ARG A 419 3.97 37.51 -20.61
N LEU A 420 3.93 36.53 -21.52
CA LEU A 420 3.63 35.13 -21.21
C LEU A 420 4.66 34.53 -20.25
N GLY A 421 5.95 34.82 -20.45
CA GLY A 421 7.03 34.38 -19.57
C GLY A 421 6.81 34.87 -18.14
N LYS A 422 6.59 36.19 -17.97
CA LYS A 422 6.34 36.82 -16.66
C LYS A 422 5.11 36.25 -15.97
N LEU A 423 3.98 36.13 -16.66
CA LEU A 423 2.74 35.58 -16.10
C LEU A 423 2.89 34.11 -15.72
N THR A 424 3.60 33.32 -16.52
CA THR A 424 3.85 31.90 -16.25
C THR A 424 4.73 31.71 -15.02
N LEU A 425 5.79 32.50 -14.86
CA LEU A 425 6.63 32.47 -13.66
C LEU A 425 5.85 32.83 -12.40
N GLN A 426 5.04 33.90 -12.43
CA GLN A 426 4.17 34.27 -11.31
C GLN A 426 3.18 33.17 -10.96
N LYS A 427 2.59 32.52 -11.97
CA LYS A 427 1.70 31.37 -11.78
C LYS A 427 2.43 30.21 -11.11
N MET A 428 3.65 29.89 -11.54
CA MET A 428 4.44 28.81 -10.95
C MET A 428 4.76 29.07 -9.47
N GLU A 429 5.11 30.30 -9.11
CA GLU A 429 5.36 30.68 -7.71
C GLU A 429 4.09 30.56 -6.84
N LEU A 430 2.96 31.08 -7.32
CA LEU A 430 1.69 30.97 -6.61
C LEU A 430 1.21 29.52 -6.52
N GLN A 431 1.38 28.71 -7.57
CA GLN A 431 1.03 27.29 -7.56
C GLN A 431 1.86 26.53 -6.53
N LYS A 432 3.17 26.79 -6.46
CA LYS A 432 4.03 26.20 -5.43
C LYS A 432 3.55 26.54 -4.01
N ASN A 433 3.17 27.79 -3.77
CA ASN A 433 2.62 28.20 -2.48
C ASN A 433 1.26 27.53 -2.20
N PHE A 434 0.39 27.47 -3.20
CA PHE A 434 -0.91 26.81 -3.11
C PHE A 434 -0.78 25.33 -2.75
N ASP A 435 0.11 24.60 -3.42
CA ASP A 435 0.36 23.19 -3.16
C ASP A 435 0.99 22.95 -1.78
N SER A 436 1.85 23.87 -1.32
CA SER A 436 2.42 23.85 0.03
C SER A 436 1.34 24.06 1.10
N VAL A 437 0.47 25.06 0.94
CA VAL A 437 -0.63 25.34 1.88
C VAL A 437 -1.64 24.20 1.89
N ARG A 438 -1.98 23.65 0.71
CA ARG A 438 -2.83 22.46 0.59
C ARG A 438 -2.29 21.28 1.37
N SER A 439 -1.00 20.99 1.18
CA SER A 439 -0.29 19.90 1.83
C SER A 439 -0.27 20.04 3.35
N GLU A 440 -0.15 21.27 3.86
CA GLU A 440 -0.21 21.57 5.29
C GLU A 440 -1.65 21.41 5.83
N LEU A 441 -2.66 21.90 5.11
CA LEU A 441 -4.07 21.74 5.47
C LEU A 441 -4.50 20.27 5.54
N GLU A 442 -4.14 19.47 4.52
CA GLU A 442 -4.43 18.03 4.50
C GLU A 442 -3.76 17.28 5.66
N TYR A 443 -2.57 17.72 6.08
CA TYR A 443 -1.88 17.20 7.24
C TYR A 443 -2.57 17.60 8.55
N LEU A 444 -2.84 18.90 8.75
CA LEU A 444 -3.45 19.43 9.96
C LEU A 444 -4.87 18.91 10.15
N LYS A 445 -5.65 18.68 9.09
CA LYS A 445 -7.00 18.06 9.21
C LYS A 445 -6.97 16.63 9.77
N LYS A 446 -5.85 15.91 9.64
CA LYS A 446 -5.68 14.54 10.18
C LYS A 446 -5.12 14.53 11.60
N LYS A 447 -4.58 15.64 12.09
CA LYS A 447 -3.94 15.79 13.41
C LYS A 447 -4.74 16.77 14.26
N ARG A 448 -4.55 16.75 15.57
CA ARG A 448 -5.24 17.69 16.49
C ARG A 448 -4.33 18.81 16.98
N ASP A 449 -3.02 18.63 16.89
CA ASP A 449 -2.01 19.60 17.32
C ASP A 449 -1.61 20.58 16.21
N ASN A 450 -0.87 21.62 16.60
CA ASN A 450 -0.39 22.71 15.73
C ASN A 450 1.01 22.46 15.15
N LEU A 451 1.60 21.27 15.38
CA LEU A 451 2.95 20.95 14.95
C LEU A 451 3.02 21.02 13.41
N PRO A 452 3.91 21.83 12.82
CA PRO A 452 3.98 21.90 11.38
C PRO A 452 4.44 20.57 10.77
N ARG A 453 3.97 20.27 9.56
CA ARG A 453 4.21 18.99 8.89
C ARG A 453 5.70 18.63 8.83
N THR A 454 6.56 19.58 8.50
CA THR A 454 8.01 19.34 8.36
C THR A 454 8.66 18.81 9.65
N GLN A 455 8.26 19.32 10.82
CA GLN A 455 8.79 18.86 12.11
C GLN A 455 8.24 17.48 12.47
N SER A 456 6.98 17.21 12.15
CA SER A 456 6.40 15.87 12.32
C SER A 456 7.09 14.83 11.44
N GLU A 457 7.43 15.17 10.19
CA GLU A 457 8.16 14.27 9.27
C GLU A 457 9.57 13.99 9.79
N ILE A 458 10.28 15.00 10.30
CA ILE A 458 11.59 14.82 10.94
C ILE A 458 11.48 13.87 12.14
N ARG A 459 10.47 14.06 13.01
CA ARG A 459 10.22 13.17 14.15
C ARG A 459 9.94 11.74 13.70
N ALA A 460 9.10 11.55 12.70
CA ALA A 460 8.78 10.23 12.17
C ALA A 460 10.03 9.50 11.63
N LYS A 461 10.89 10.21 10.89
CA LYS A 461 12.17 9.66 10.41
C LYS A 461 13.08 9.21 11.56
N ILE A 462 13.26 10.05 12.58
CA ILE A 462 14.12 9.73 13.73
C ILE A 462 13.56 8.54 14.52
N ALA A 463 12.26 8.57 14.83
CA ALA A 463 11.59 7.51 15.57
C ALA A 463 11.70 6.16 14.83
N SER A 464 11.42 6.15 13.52
CA SER A 464 11.56 4.95 12.68
C SER A 464 13.01 4.49 12.56
N GLY A 465 13.97 5.41 12.46
CA GLY A 465 15.39 5.09 12.30
C GLY A 465 16.01 4.41 13.52
N ILE A 466 15.46 4.66 14.70
CA ILE A 466 15.93 4.09 15.99
C ILE A 466 15.02 2.93 16.44
N GLY A 467 13.87 2.72 15.80
CA GLY A 467 12.91 1.68 16.16
C GLY A 467 12.05 2.02 17.40
N LEU A 468 11.81 3.31 17.65
CA LEU A 468 11.02 3.81 18.77
C LEU A 468 9.73 4.51 18.30
N SER A 469 8.78 4.70 19.21
CA SER A 469 7.52 5.39 18.90
C SER A 469 7.68 6.92 18.84
N GLU A 470 7.01 7.58 17.89
CA GLU A 470 6.98 9.06 17.79
C GLU A 470 6.56 9.75 19.09
N LYS A 471 5.67 9.14 19.90
CA LYS A 471 5.22 9.68 21.19
C LYS A 471 6.35 9.82 22.22
N ARG A 472 7.46 9.12 22.04
CA ARG A 472 8.66 9.21 22.89
C ARG A 472 9.34 10.57 22.74
N PHE A 473 9.21 11.22 21.58
CA PHE A 473 9.88 12.46 21.19
C PHE A 473 8.91 13.63 20.95
N PRO A 474 8.19 14.12 21.97
CA PRO A 474 7.28 15.25 21.80
C PRO A 474 8.05 16.56 21.56
N PHE A 475 7.51 17.44 20.73
CA PHE A 475 7.93 18.84 20.66
C PHE A 475 7.28 19.66 21.77
N ILE A 476 7.98 20.68 22.25
CA ILE A 476 7.49 21.52 23.36
C ILE A 476 6.16 22.21 23.02
N CYS A 477 5.95 22.62 21.77
CA CYS A 477 4.71 23.25 21.31
C CYS A 477 3.48 22.34 21.44
N GLU A 478 3.65 21.02 21.44
CA GLU A 478 2.59 20.04 21.69
C GLU A 478 2.27 19.91 23.19
N LEU A 479 3.09 20.47 24.08
CA LEU A 479 3.02 20.33 25.53
C LEU A 479 2.57 21.60 26.25
N ILE A 480 2.68 22.76 25.60
CA ILE A 480 2.29 24.06 26.13
C ILE A 480 1.27 24.76 25.24
N ARG A 481 0.39 25.55 25.84
CA ARG A 481 -0.50 26.48 25.15
C ARG A 481 -0.55 27.82 25.86
N VAL A 482 -0.95 28.87 25.16
CA VAL A 482 -1.33 30.13 25.81
C VAL A 482 -2.68 29.94 26.49
N LYS A 483 -2.85 30.47 27.71
CA LYS A 483 -4.13 30.41 28.43
C LYS A 483 -5.20 31.20 27.67
N GLU A 484 -6.42 30.68 27.65
CA GLU A 484 -7.55 31.36 26.96
C GLU A 484 -7.82 32.76 27.54
N SER A 485 -7.61 32.94 28.85
CA SER A 485 -7.74 34.26 29.51
C SER A 485 -6.69 35.28 29.07
N GLU A 486 -5.61 34.84 28.42
CA GLU A 486 -4.47 35.65 27.99
C GLU A 486 -4.36 35.72 26.46
N LYS A 487 -5.46 35.51 25.73
CA LYS A 487 -5.49 35.43 24.26
C LYS A 487 -4.89 36.65 23.54
N GLU A 488 -4.96 37.83 24.14
CA GLU A 488 -4.35 39.06 23.60
C GLU A 488 -2.82 38.96 23.48
N TRP A 489 -2.18 38.06 24.25
CA TRP A 489 -0.74 37.83 24.24
C TRP A 489 -0.29 36.74 23.26
N THR A 490 -1.22 36.03 22.62
CA THR A 490 -0.90 34.86 21.79
C THR A 490 0.15 35.16 20.74
N GLY A 491 -0.01 36.22 19.94
CA GLY A 491 0.95 36.57 18.89
C GLY A 491 2.35 36.90 19.41
N ALA A 492 2.45 37.63 20.53
CA ALA A 492 3.71 37.98 21.16
C ALA A 492 4.41 36.75 21.79
N LEU A 493 3.63 35.86 22.42
CA LEU A 493 4.12 34.62 23.03
C LEU A 493 4.54 33.60 21.98
N GLU A 494 3.77 33.44 20.90
CA GLU A 494 4.13 32.63 19.74
C GLU A 494 5.45 33.09 19.16
N ARG A 495 5.64 34.40 18.94
CA ARG A 495 6.90 34.97 18.45
C ARG A 495 8.07 34.69 19.38
N LEU A 496 7.91 34.91 20.68
CA LEU A 496 8.96 34.68 21.68
C LEU A 496 9.33 33.19 21.79
N LEU A 497 8.32 32.33 21.87
CA LEU A 497 8.49 30.91 22.19
C LEU A 497 8.61 30.03 20.94
N ARG A 498 8.48 30.56 19.72
CA ARG A 498 8.48 29.74 18.49
C ARG A 498 9.65 28.76 18.43
N ASN A 499 10.87 29.28 18.59
CA ASN A 499 12.09 28.47 18.53
C ASN A 499 12.21 27.48 19.69
N PHE A 500 11.58 27.78 20.83
CA PHE A 500 11.50 26.88 21.98
C PHE A 500 10.45 25.80 21.76
N GLY A 501 9.27 26.16 21.28
CA GLY A 501 8.18 25.24 20.95
C GLY A 501 8.58 24.19 19.92
N LEU A 502 9.42 24.54 18.94
CA LEU A 502 9.96 23.60 17.95
C LEU A 502 11.19 22.80 18.44
N ARG A 503 11.51 22.80 19.75
CA ARG A 503 12.50 21.88 20.31
C ARG A 503 11.85 20.53 20.61
N MET A 504 12.46 19.46 20.10
CA MET A 504 12.07 18.08 20.39
C MET A 504 12.67 17.63 21.73
N LEU A 505 11.87 17.05 22.63
CA LEU A 505 12.37 16.54 23.90
C LEU A 505 12.90 15.11 23.73
N VAL A 506 14.10 14.88 24.26
CA VAL A 506 14.79 13.58 24.23
C VAL A 506 15.15 13.19 25.65
N ALA A 507 14.68 12.02 26.09
CA ALA A 507 15.01 11.51 27.41
C ALA A 507 16.50 11.16 27.50
N GLU A 508 17.04 11.18 28.71
CA GLU A 508 18.44 10.88 28.97
C GLU A 508 18.85 9.51 28.40
N GLU A 509 17.99 8.50 28.56
CA GLU A 509 18.14 7.14 28.07
C GLU A 509 18.24 7.05 26.54
N ASP A 510 17.57 7.95 25.81
CA ASP A 510 17.44 7.90 24.34
C ASP A 510 18.47 8.81 23.63
N TYR A 511 19.22 9.61 24.38
CA TYR A 511 20.08 10.66 23.84
C TYR A 511 21.19 10.15 22.90
N GLU A 512 21.90 9.09 23.29
CA GLU A 512 22.99 8.54 22.48
C GLU A 512 22.47 8.02 21.14
N ALA A 513 21.36 7.28 21.14
CA ALA A 513 20.76 6.76 19.93
C ALA A 513 20.25 7.88 19.00
N VAL A 514 19.56 8.89 19.56
CA VAL A 514 19.05 10.03 18.78
C VAL A 514 20.18 10.86 18.19
N SER A 515 21.21 11.18 18.98
CA SER A 515 22.34 11.97 18.50
C SER A 515 23.14 11.24 17.42
N ALA A 516 23.38 9.94 17.57
CA ALA A 516 24.03 9.12 16.56
C ALA A 516 23.24 9.07 15.23
N TYR A 517 21.92 8.88 15.30
CA TYR A 517 21.06 8.85 14.12
C TYR A 517 20.99 10.22 13.42
N VAL A 518 20.78 11.30 14.17
CA VAL A 518 20.72 12.67 13.63
C VAL A 518 22.04 13.06 12.95
N ASN A 519 23.19 12.68 13.52
CA ASN A 519 24.49 12.97 12.93
C ASN A 519 24.77 12.20 11.64
N SER A 520 24.22 10.99 11.50
CA SER A 520 24.47 10.09 10.36
C SER A 520 23.43 10.19 9.24
N SER A 521 22.35 10.94 9.42
CA SER A 521 21.19 10.94 8.51
C SER A 521 20.82 12.32 7.98
N TYR A 522 20.41 12.41 6.72
CA TYR A 522 19.84 13.63 6.14
C TYR A 522 18.34 13.76 6.49
N LEU A 523 18.01 14.68 7.40
CA LEU A 523 16.64 14.86 7.90
C LEU A 523 15.73 15.64 6.94
N GLY A 524 16.31 16.50 6.09
CA GLY A 524 15.56 17.37 5.17
C GLY A 524 14.96 18.63 5.81
N GLY A 525 15.45 19.04 6.99
CA GLY A 525 15.03 20.28 7.65
C GLY A 525 15.82 20.58 8.93
N LYS A 526 15.47 21.69 9.59
CA LYS A 526 16.12 22.13 10.84
C LYS A 526 15.49 21.42 12.04
N LEU A 527 16.30 20.62 12.74
CA LEU A 527 15.95 20.05 14.04
C LEU A 527 16.70 20.79 15.15
N VAL A 528 15.98 21.11 16.22
CA VAL A 528 16.58 21.43 17.52
C VAL A 528 15.99 20.46 18.52
N PHE A 529 16.81 19.82 19.34
CA PHE A 529 16.32 18.92 20.39
C PHE A 529 16.96 19.27 21.73
N SER A 530 16.26 18.94 22.81
CA SER A 530 16.72 19.17 24.18
C SER A 530 16.81 17.85 24.93
N ARG A 531 18.00 17.56 25.43
CA ARG A 531 18.28 16.45 26.33
C ARG A 531 17.70 16.75 27.70
N MET A 532 16.85 15.88 28.21
CA MET A 532 16.22 16.02 29.52
C MET A 532 17.15 15.52 30.63
N VAL A 533 18.12 16.35 31.02
CA VAL A 533 18.99 16.09 32.17
C VAL A 533 18.25 16.42 33.47
N PRO A 534 18.33 15.58 34.52
CA PRO A 534 17.79 15.90 35.84
C PRO A 534 18.33 17.24 36.34
N LEU A 535 17.45 18.09 36.85
CA LEU A 535 17.83 19.42 37.32
C LEU A 535 18.52 19.32 38.68
N SER A 536 19.81 19.61 38.71
CA SER A 536 20.57 19.86 39.94
C SER A 536 20.64 21.37 40.19
N GLY A 537 19.90 21.88 41.17
CA GLY A 537 19.90 23.31 41.52
C GLY A 537 18.70 23.75 42.36
N PRO A 538 18.65 25.02 42.82
CA PRO A 538 17.51 25.54 43.57
C PRO A 538 16.25 25.54 42.71
N ILE A 539 15.11 25.24 43.32
CA ILE A 539 13.79 25.33 42.69
C ILE A 539 13.55 26.80 42.32
N LEU A 540 13.48 27.09 41.03
CA LEU A 540 13.15 28.42 40.53
C LEU A 540 11.66 28.67 40.76
N GLN A 541 11.31 29.88 41.21
CA GLN A 541 9.93 30.34 41.31
C GLN A 541 9.74 31.62 40.47
N PRO A 542 8.55 31.82 39.88
CA PRO A 542 8.19 33.09 39.28
C PRO A 542 8.35 34.23 40.30
N LYS A 543 8.91 35.35 39.87
CA LYS A 543 9.12 36.56 40.67
C LYS A 543 7.95 37.53 40.54
N ASP A 544 7.28 37.53 39.40
CA ASP A 544 6.17 38.43 39.07
C ASP A 544 4.96 37.66 38.50
N LYS A 545 3.75 38.15 38.77
CA LYS A 545 2.49 37.57 38.27
C LYS A 545 2.31 37.74 36.76
N GLU A 546 2.94 38.76 36.18
CA GLU A 546 2.90 39.03 34.73
C GLU A 546 3.97 38.29 33.94
N GLU A 547 4.72 37.37 34.56
CA GLU A 547 5.67 36.53 33.82
C GLU A 547 5.00 35.62 32.80
N VAL A 548 5.70 35.36 31.69
CA VAL A 548 5.30 34.42 30.64
C VAL A 548 4.83 33.07 31.21
N PHE A 549 5.49 32.58 32.27
CA PHE A 549 5.11 31.34 32.96
C PHE A 549 3.63 31.29 33.34
N TYR A 550 3.07 32.38 33.88
CA TYR A 550 1.67 32.43 34.30
C TYR A 550 0.69 32.58 33.13
N LYS A 551 1.16 32.89 31.92
CA LYS A 551 0.33 33.01 30.71
C LYS A 551 0.28 31.73 29.90
N LEU A 552 1.08 30.74 30.27
CA LEU A 552 1.11 29.42 29.66
C LEU A 552 0.36 28.40 30.49
N GLU A 553 -0.17 27.40 29.81
CA GLU A 553 -0.77 26.20 30.39
C GLU A 553 -0.02 24.97 29.88
N LEU A 554 0.36 24.09 30.80
CA LEU A 554 1.02 22.82 30.50
C LEU A 554 -0.01 21.70 30.41
N LYS A 555 0.23 20.74 29.52
CA LYS A 555 -0.69 19.62 29.29
C LYS A 555 -0.85 18.76 30.55
N SER A 556 -2.10 18.47 30.94
CA SER A 556 -2.43 17.76 32.19
C SER A 556 -1.88 16.33 32.27
N GLU A 557 -1.76 15.65 31.14
CA GLU A 557 -1.33 14.24 31.01
C GLU A 557 0.21 14.06 31.03
N LEU A 558 0.97 15.13 31.26
CA LEU A 558 2.43 15.07 31.34
C LEU A 558 2.90 14.26 32.54
N SER A 559 3.94 13.43 32.35
CA SER A 559 4.63 12.81 33.48
C SER A 559 5.32 13.89 34.34
N ASN A 560 5.41 13.65 35.66
CA ASN A 560 6.01 14.61 36.60
C ASN A 560 7.40 15.07 36.15
N VAL A 561 8.25 14.15 35.68
CA VAL A 561 9.59 14.44 35.18
C VAL A 561 9.57 15.44 34.01
N LYS A 562 8.68 15.24 33.02
CA LYS A 562 8.58 16.15 31.86
C LYS A 562 8.03 17.51 32.28
N LYS A 563 7.06 17.52 33.19
CA LYS A 563 6.44 18.75 33.70
C LYS A 563 7.45 19.60 34.46
N GLU A 564 8.14 19.02 35.45
CA GLU A 564 9.15 19.71 36.26
C GLU A 564 10.30 20.24 35.39
N TRP A 565 10.76 19.45 34.43
CA TRP A 565 11.79 19.89 33.49
C TRP A 565 11.32 21.09 32.67
N LEU A 566 10.11 21.04 32.12
CA LEU A 566 9.57 22.10 31.27
C LEU A 566 9.32 23.39 32.05
N GLU A 567 8.76 23.31 33.26
CA GLU A 567 8.57 24.46 34.14
C GLU A 567 9.90 25.14 34.46
N ALA A 568 10.92 24.37 34.84
CA ALA A 568 12.23 24.92 35.13
C ALA A 568 12.91 25.56 33.92
N GLN A 569 12.78 24.98 32.71
CA GLN A 569 13.32 25.59 31.50
C GLN A 569 12.59 26.89 31.12
N ILE A 570 11.25 26.92 31.25
CA ILE A 570 10.47 28.14 31.01
C ILE A 570 10.90 29.25 31.97
N LEU A 571 11.04 28.95 33.26
CA LEU A 571 11.49 29.94 34.25
C LEU A 571 12.92 30.43 34.01
N ARG A 572 13.81 29.54 33.57
CA ARG A 572 15.22 29.85 33.33
C ARG A 572 15.42 30.70 32.06
N GLU A 573 14.86 30.25 30.93
CA GLU A 573 15.06 30.90 29.64
C GLU A 573 14.07 32.07 29.43
N PHE A 574 12.81 31.90 29.85
CA PHE A 574 11.68 32.74 29.48
C PHE A 574 11.00 33.48 30.65
N GLY A 575 11.71 33.81 31.72
CA GLY A 575 11.25 34.74 32.76
C GLY A 575 11.07 36.20 32.29
N HIS A 576 10.44 36.41 31.14
CA HIS A 576 10.08 37.73 30.61
C HIS A 576 8.78 38.18 31.27
N ILE A 577 8.73 39.45 31.65
CA ILE A 577 7.53 40.07 32.20
C ILE A 577 6.74 40.69 31.04
N CYS A 578 5.49 40.25 30.87
CA CYS A 578 4.59 40.81 29.88
C CYS A 578 4.04 42.15 30.39
N GLY A 579 4.19 43.21 29.61
CA GLY A 579 3.71 44.52 30.02
C GLY A 579 3.76 45.56 28.91
N ASP A 580 3.51 46.79 29.30
CA ASP A 580 3.63 47.95 28.43
C ASP A 580 5.10 48.38 28.24
N LEU A 581 5.31 49.41 27.42
CA LEU A 581 6.65 49.98 27.18
C LEU A 581 7.32 50.47 28.47
N ASN A 582 6.55 50.93 29.47
CA ASN A 582 7.12 51.39 30.75
C ASN A 582 7.73 50.22 31.52
N ARG A 583 7.01 49.09 31.59
CA ARG A 583 7.52 47.88 32.24
C ARG A 583 8.71 47.31 31.48
N LEU A 584 8.67 47.32 30.14
CA LEU A 584 9.81 46.90 29.31
C LEU A 584 11.08 47.70 29.58
N ARG A 585 10.98 49.01 29.85
CA ARG A 585 12.16 49.84 30.18
C ARG A 585 12.77 49.47 31.53
N LYS A 586 11.95 49.15 32.53
CA LYS A 586 12.37 48.85 33.91
C LYS A 586 12.96 47.45 34.06
N GLU A 587 12.30 46.45 33.50
CA GLU A 587 12.64 45.04 33.71
C GLU A 587 13.80 44.58 32.83
N GLU A 588 14.59 43.62 33.29
CA GLU A 588 15.70 43.08 32.48
C GLU A 588 15.21 42.16 31.35
N LYS A 589 14.11 41.45 31.55
CA LYS A 589 13.45 40.66 30.50
C LYS A 589 11.99 41.04 30.42
N ALA A 590 11.53 41.48 29.25
CA ALA A 590 10.16 41.92 29.07
C ALA A 590 9.62 41.65 27.67
N LEU A 591 8.30 41.55 27.57
CA LEU A 591 7.56 41.31 26.32
C LEU A 591 6.39 42.30 26.24
N THR A 592 6.25 42.96 25.10
CA THR A 592 5.07 43.80 24.78
C THR A 592 4.08 43.05 23.91
N LYS A 593 2.80 43.50 23.90
CA LYS A 593 1.75 42.88 23.07
C LYS A 593 2.06 42.99 21.58
N GLU A 594 2.77 44.05 21.18
CA GLU A 594 3.23 44.30 19.81
C GLU A 594 4.46 43.46 19.43
N GLY A 595 4.94 42.60 20.34
CA GLY A 595 5.99 41.62 20.07
C GLY A 595 7.41 42.18 20.11
N LEU A 596 7.65 43.31 20.78
CA LEU A 596 8.99 43.75 21.16
C LEU A 596 9.46 42.93 22.37
N ILE A 597 10.56 42.21 22.19
CA ILE A 597 11.20 41.32 23.16
C ILE A 597 12.45 42.01 23.70
N LYS A 598 12.60 42.10 25.02
CA LYS A 598 13.83 42.52 25.69
C LYS A 598 14.46 41.32 26.38
N SER A 599 15.73 41.06 26.05
CA SER A 599 16.52 39.95 26.58
C SER A 599 17.76 40.48 27.31
N GLY A 600 17.64 40.68 28.63
CA GLY A 600 18.67 41.32 29.43
C GLY A 600 18.71 42.84 29.24
N ARG A 601 19.76 43.49 29.73
CA ARG A 601 19.83 44.97 29.77
C ARG A 601 20.05 45.63 28.41
N ILE A 602 20.56 44.89 27.41
CA ILE A 602 21.11 45.46 26.17
C ILE A 602 20.27 45.07 24.95
N ARG A 603 19.85 43.81 24.84
CA ARG A 603 19.25 43.29 23.60
C ARG A 603 17.75 43.51 23.56
N HIS A 604 17.30 44.14 22.48
CA HIS A 604 15.90 44.29 22.12
C HIS A 604 15.68 43.73 20.71
N GLU A 605 14.61 43.00 20.50
CA GLU A 605 14.32 42.33 19.23
C GLU A 605 12.83 42.46 18.90
N LYS A 606 12.55 42.84 17.66
CA LYS A 606 11.21 42.82 17.08
C LYS A 606 11.31 42.24 15.67
N ASP A 607 10.74 41.07 15.47
CA ASP A 607 10.76 40.36 14.19
C ASP A 607 9.41 40.47 13.48
N ASP A 608 9.26 41.49 12.63
CA ASP A 608 8.03 41.77 11.89
C ASP A 608 8.01 41.15 10.48
N ARG A 609 8.91 40.20 10.18
CA ARG A 609 8.87 39.45 8.91
C ARG A 609 7.56 38.68 8.72
N LYS A 610 6.87 38.37 9.82
CA LYS A 610 5.53 37.76 9.87
C LYS A 610 4.63 38.64 10.73
N ASN A 611 3.39 38.81 10.31
CA ASN A 611 2.42 39.58 11.09
C ASN A 611 2.17 38.89 12.44
N ILE A 612 2.14 39.67 13.53
CA ILE A 612 2.00 39.14 14.89
C ILE A 612 0.65 38.46 15.12
N SER A 613 -0.39 38.89 14.40
CA SER A 613 -1.74 38.31 14.47
C SER A 613 -1.96 37.17 13.47
N ASP A 614 -0.92 36.70 12.79
CA ASP A 614 -1.04 35.67 11.76
C ASP A 614 -1.13 34.27 12.36
N ALA A 615 -2.36 33.78 12.51
CA ALA A 615 -2.63 32.47 13.08
C ALA A 615 -2.07 31.30 12.25
N ARG A 616 -1.70 31.52 10.97
CA ARG A 616 -1.06 30.49 10.14
C ARG A 616 0.27 30.02 10.70
N ASP A 617 0.94 30.90 11.44
CA ASP A 617 2.26 30.67 11.99
C ASP A 617 2.27 30.16 13.44
N TYR A 618 1.09 30.08 14.06
CA TYR A 618 0.96 29.60 15.44
C TYR A 618 1.35 28.12 15.50
N ILE A 619 2.14 27.79 16.51
CA ILE A 619 2.62 26.42 16.76
C ILE A 619 2.22 25.90 18.13
N LEU A 620 1.96 26.79 19.10
CA LEU A 620 1.63 26.40 20.46
C LEU A 620 0.17 25.94 20.52
N GLY A 621 -0.09 24.92 21.32
CA GLY A 621 -1.45 24.47 21.61
C GLY A 621 -1.86 23.12 21.03
N TRP A 622 -2.97 22.63 21.57
CA TRP A 622 -3.49 21.29 21.33
C TRP A 622 -4.71 21.27 20.40
N ASN A 623 -5.00 22.40 19.77
CA ASN A 623 -6.09 22.59 18.84
C ASN A 623 -5.61 23.46 17.67
N ASN A 624 -5.86 22.99 16.45
CA ASN A 624 -5.45 23.62 15.21
C ASN A 624 -6.56 24.34 14.44
N THR A 625 -7.75 24.50 15.03
CA THR A 625 -8.91 25.18 14.40
C THR A 625 -8.59 26.59 13.90
N GLU A 626 -7.97 27.46 14.71
CA GLU A 626 -7.63 28.82 14.28
C GLU A 626 -6.61 28.82 13.13
N LYS A 627 -5.61 27.93 13.18
CA LYS A 627 -4.59 27.76 12.14
C LYS A 627 -5.19 27.23 10.84
N ILE A 628 -6.08 26.22 10.93
CA ILE A 628 -6.80 25.67 9.77
C ILE A 628 -7.64 26.77 9.12
N ALA A 629 -8.43 27.53 9.89
CA ALA A 629 -9.27 28.60 9.34
C ALA A 629 -8.44 29.68 8.62
N ALA A 630 -7.29 30.05 9.18
CA ALA A 630 -6.39 31.01 8.56
C ALA A 630 -5.73 30.47 7.27
N LEU A 631 -5.29 29.20 7.27
CA LEU A 631 -4.74 28.53 6.10
C LEU A 631 -5.79 28.28 5.01
N GLU A 632 -7.05 27.97 5.36
CA GLU A 632 -8.16 27.83 4.41
C GLU A 632 -8.47 29.17 3.73
N SER A 633 -8.41 30.27 4.48
CA SER A 633 -8.57 31.62 3.92
C SER A 633 -7.44 31.97 2.94
N GLU A 634 -6.19 31.65 3.27
CA GLU A 634 -5.06 31.80 2.35
C GLU A 634 -5.21 30.91 1.11
N PHE A 635 -5.60 29.65 1.30
CA PHE A 635 -5.81 28.70 0.20
C PHE A 635 -6.85 29.23 -0.80
N ALA A 636 -7.96 29.77 -0.31
CA ALA A 636 -8.97 30.40 -1.15
C ALA A 636 -8.42 31.64 -1.91
N LEU A 637 -7.65 32.49 -1.23
CA LEU A 637 -7.05 33.68 -1.85
C LEU A 637 -6.03 33.30 -2.94
N LEU A 638 -5.16 32.33 -2.68
CA LEU A 638 -4.19 31.81 -3.66
C LEU A 638 -4.91 31.21 -4.86
N GLY A 639 -5.98 30.44 -4.64
CA GLY A 639 -6.81 29.90 -5.71
C GLY A 639 -7.43 30.98 -6.60
N GLN A 640 -7.96 32.07 -6.00
CA GLN A 640 -8.49 33.21 -6.76
C GLN A 640 -7.41 33.91 -7.59
N ASN A 641 -6.21 34.09 -7.04
CA ASN A 641 -5.10 34.72 -7.75
C ASN A 641 -4.60 33.85 -8.91
N ILE A 642 -4.52 32.54 -8.72
CA ILE A 642 -4.18 31.59 -9.80
C ILE A 642 -5.24 31.63 -10.90
N TYR A 643 -6.53 31.67 -10.54
CA TYR A 643 -7.60 31.82 -11.51
C TYR A 643 -7.47 33.11 -12.34
N ARG A 644 -7.23 34.26 -11.70
CA ARG A 644 -7.00 35.54 -12.39
C ARG A 644 -5.79 35.49 -13.32
N LEU A 645 -4.69 34.87 -12.91
CA LEU A 645 -3.51 34.69 -13.76
C LEU A 645 -3.79 33.77 -14.95
N ASN A 646 -4.56 32.69 -14.77
CA ASN A 646 -4.95 31.83 -15.89
C ASN A 646 -5.76 32.62 -16.92
N SER A 647 -6.76 33.39 -16.47
CA SER A 647 -7.53 34.25 -17.38
C SER A 647 -6.64 35.27 -18.10
N ALA A 648 -5.67 35.87 -17.42
CA ALA A 648 -4.72 36.79 -18.04
C ALA A 648 -3.81 36.07 -19.07
N ILE A 649 -3.36 34.84 -18.78
CA ILE A 649 -2.56 34.03 -19.71
C ILE A 649 -3.39 33.67 -20.95
N ASP A 650 -4.65 33.28 -20.78
CA ASP A 650 -5.53 32.90 -21.88
C ASP A 650 -5.80 34.09 -22.81
N LEU A 651 -6.02 35.30 -22.27
CA LEU A 651 -6.13 36.53 -23.06
C LEU A 651 -4.88 36.81 -23.88
N VAL A 652 -3.68 36.64 -23.31
CA VAL A 652 -2.42 36.87 -24.03
C VAL A 652 -2.19 35.77 -25.09
N ARG A 653 -2.65 34.54 -24.87
CA ARG A 653 -2.62 33.47 -25.89
C ARG A 653 -3.58 33.74 -27.05
N GLU A 654 -4.72 34.36 -26.79
CA GLU A 654 -5.60 34.84 -27.87
C GLU A 654 -4.93 35.95 -28.69
N GLU A 655 -4.24 36.89 -28.04
CA GLU A 655 -3.41 37.90 -28.69
C GLU A 655 -2.30 37.22 -29.55
N GLU A 656 -1.63 36.20 -29.00
CA GLU A 656 -0.60 35.42 -29.70
C GLU A 656 -1.14 34.76 -30.97
N ASN A 657 -2.29 34.09 -30.89
CA ASN A 657 -2.92 33.44 -32.04
C ASN A 657 -3.36 34.44 -33.11
N LYS A 658 -3.92 35.59 -32.70
CA LYS A 658 -4.28 36.67 -33.64
C LYS A 658 -3.05 37.21 -34.36
N ASN A 659 -1.97 37.47 -33.63
CA ASN A 659 -0.71 37.97 -34.17
C ASN A 659 -0.07 36.94 -35.11
N LYS A 660 -0.11 35.64 -34.75
CA LYS A 660 0.39 34.53 -35.57
C LYS A 660 -0.39 34.39 -36.88
N ASN A 661 -1.73 34.41 -36.84
CA ASN A 661 -2.54 34.33 -38.06
C ASN A 661 -2.26 35.51 -39.00
N LYS A 662 -2.16 36.72 -38.44
CA LYS A 662 -1.79 37.93 -39.19
C LYS A 662 -0.40 37.79 -39.83
N ARG A 663 0.57 37.25 -39.09
CA ARG A 663 1.92 36.95 -39.59
C ARG A 663 1.90 35.97 -40.76
N ASP A 664 1.17 34.87 -40.64
CA ASP A 664 1.09 33.83 -41.66
C ASP A 664 0.44 34.36 -42.94
N ASP A 665 -0.64 35.15 -42.83
CA ASP A 665 -1.27 35.80 -43.97
C ASP A 665 -0.32 36.81 -44.64
N LEU A 666 0.43 37.62 -43.87
CA LEU A 666 1.46 38.53 -44.39
C LEU A 666 2.58 37.79 -45.12
N LEU A 667 3.07 36.67 -44.59
CA LEU A 667 4.10 35.85 -45.24
C LEU A 667 3.60 35.22 -46.54
N LEU A 668 2.33 34.79 -46.60
CA LEU A 668 1.72 34.28 -47.82
C LEU A 668 1.58 35.37 -48.88
N PHE A 669 1.21 36.59 -48.48
CA PHE A 669 1.13 37.75 -49.36
C PHE A 669 2.50 38.20 -49.90
N LEU A 670 3.54 38.18 -49.06
CA LEU A 670 4.89 38.60 -49.47
C LEU A 670 5.58 37.61 -50.44
N ARG A 671 4.97 36.47 -50.78
CA ARG A 671 5.46 35.55 -51.82
C ARG A 671 5.33 36.10 -53.24
N PHE A 672 4.47 37.10 -53.45
CA PHE A 672 4.32 37.75 -54.75
C PHE A 672 5.44 38.78 -54.93
N GLU A 673 6.48 38.41 -55.68
CA GLU A 673 7.68 39.26 -55.85
C GLU A 673 7.56 40.23 -57.04
N GLN A 674 6.73 39.91 -58.03
CA GLN A 674 6.66 40.63 -59.29
C GLN A 674 5.23 40.79 -59.78
N PHE A 675 4.91 41.97 -60.32
CA PHE A 675 3.58 42.25 -60.89
C PHE A 675 3.23 41.34 -62.09
N SER A 676 4.24 40.90 -62.84
CA SER A 676 4.11 39.96 -63.97
C SER A 676 3.45 38.63 -63.61
N GLN A 677 3.48 38.23 -62.34
CA GLN A 677 2.86 37.00 -61.83
C GLN A 677 1.32 37.08 -61.79
N ILE A 678 0.77 38.29 -61.69
CA ILE A 678 -0.68 38.55 -61.56
C ILE A 678 -1.27 39.34 -62.73
N ASP A 679 -0.42 39.91 -63.58
CA ASP A 679 -0.81 40.70 -64.75
C ASP A 679 -1.32 39.82 -65.91
N ASP A 680 -2.63 39.61 -65.92
CA ASP A 680 -3.37 38.92 -66.99
C ASP A 680 -3.80 39.86 -68.13
N GLU A 681 -3.83 41.18 -67.90
CA GLU A 681 -4.16 42.20 -68.90
C GLU A 681 -3.12 42.26 -70.03
N SER A 682 -1.82 42.19 -69.70
CA SER A 682 -0.74 42.26 -70.71
C SER A 682 -0.73 41.11 -71.72
N LEU A 683 -1.37 39.98 -71.41
CA LEU A 683 -1.46 38.81 -72.29
C LEU A 683 -2.65 38.87 -73.26
N LYS A 684 -3.63 39.76 -73.05
CA LYS A 684 -4.83 39.86 -73.91
C LYS A 684 -4.52 40.40 -75.31
N GLY A 685 -3.63 41.38 -75.43
CA GLY A 685 -3.19 41.94 -76.72
C GLY A 685 -2.44 40.93 -77.60
N PRO A 686 -1.37 40.28 -77.09
CA PRO A 686 -0.65 39.22 -77.81
C PRO A 686 -1.55 38.05 -78.22
N LEU A 687 -2.56 37.71 -77.43
CA LEU A 687 -3.57 36.71 -77.77
C LEU A 687 -4.40 37.16 -78.98
N GLN A 688 -4.95 38.37 -78.96
CA GLN A 688 -5.74 38.93 -80.07
C GLN A 688 -4.92 39.05 -81.37
N ASP A 689 -3.65 39.43 -81.27
CA ASP A 689 -2.73 39.52 -82.40
C ASP A 689 -2.43 38.16 -83.01
N THR A 690 -2.16 37.15 -82.17
CA THR A 690 -1.88 35.79 -82.63
C THR A 690 -3.14 35.17 -83.27
N GLU A 691 -4.33 35.41 -82.70
CA GLU A 691 -5.59 34.95 -83.29
C GLU A 691 -5.93 35.64 -84.62
N ARG A 692 -5.60 36.93 -84.78
CA ARG A 692 -5.77 37.66 -86.03
C ARG A 692 -4.86 37.12 -87.14
N GLN A 693 -3.59 36.86 -86.83
CA GLN A 693 -2.62 36.29 -87.78
C GLN A 693 -3.01 34.87 -88.23
N ILE A 694 -3.57 34.06 -87.31
CA ILE A 694 -4.12 32.74 -87.65
C ILE A 694 -5.30 32.90 -88.63
N ARG A 695 -6.26 33.79 -88.34
CA ARG A 695 -7.44 34.02 -89.20
C ARG A 695 -7.09 34.52 -90.61
N GLU A 696 -6.10 35.40 -90.75
CA GLU A 696 -5.66 35.93 -92.06
C GLU A 696 -4.99 34.87 -92.95
N LEU A 697 -4.28 33.91 -92.36
CA LEU A 697 -3.62 32.83 -93.09
C LEU A 697 -4.58 31.69 -93.47
N GLU A 698 -5.64 31.49 -92.69
CA GLU A 698 -6.68 30.49 -92.93
C GLU A 698 -7.64 30.85 -94.09
N LEU A 699 -7.87 32.15 -94.34
CA LEU A 699 -8.76 32.66 -95.40
C LEU A 699 -8.23 32.49 -96.84
N ARG A 700 -6.97 32.08 -97.04
CA ARG A 700 -6.28 32.07 -98.34
C ARG A 700 -6.17 30.69 -99.01
N SER A 701 -6.74 29.62 -98.46
CA SER A 701 -6.62 28.28 -99.05
C SER A 701 -7.90 27.43 -98.90
N GLU A 702 -8.64 27.24 -100.00
CA GLU A 702 -9.90 26.46 -100.07
C GLU A 702 -9.66 24.94 -100.04
N GLU A 703 -8.53 24.45 -100.55
CA GLU A 703 -8.14 23.03 -100.45
C GLU A 703 -7.63 22.66 -99.04
N TYR A 704 -7.02 23.62 -98.32
CA TYR A 704 -6.77 23.48 -96.89
C TYR A 704 -8.07 23.38 -96.10
N GLY A 705 -9.13 24.10 -96.46
CA GLY A 705 -10.42 24.04 -95.76
C GLY A 705 -10.99 22.63 -95.62
N LYS A 706 -10.95 21.83 -96.70
CA LYS A 706 -11.50 20.45 -96.71
C LYS A 706 -10.57 19.43 -96.03
N LEU A 707 -9.25 19.57 -96.20
CA LEU A 707 -8.28 18.69 -95.54
C LEU A 707 -8.08 19.05 -94.06
N LYS A 708 -8.19 20.34 -93.71
CA LYS A 708 -8.32 20.87 -92.35
C LYS A 708 -9.62 20.41 -91.73
N GLU A 709 -10.74 20.42 -92.42
CA GLU A 709 -11.99 19.91 -91.86
C GLU A 709 -11.85 18.44 -91.48
N GLN A 710 -11.24 17.60 -92.35
CA GLN A 710 -10.95 16.20 -92.03
C GLN A 710 -9.93 16.03 -90.90
N TYR A 711 -8.88 16.86 -90.86
CA TYR A 711 -7.88 16.89 -89.79
C TYR A 711 -8.44 17.40 -88.46
N GLU A 712 -9.28 18.44 -88.46
CA GLU A 712 -9.95 18.98 -87.28
C GLU A 712 -11.02 18.01 -86.79
N LEU A 713 -11.66 17.22 -87.67
CA LEU A 713 -12.58 16.15 -87.26
C LEU A 713 -11.82 14.98 -86.63
N ALA A 714 -10.68 14.57 -87.21
CA ALA A 714 -9.78 13.56 -86.63
C ALA A 714 -9.16 14.05 -85.31
N LYS A 715 -8.76 15.32 -85.24
CA LYS A 715 -8.22 15.99 -84.05
C LYS A 715 -9.29 16.21 -83.00
N ALA A 716 -10.53 16.52 -83.38
CA ALA A 716 -11.65 16.62 -82.45
C ALA A 716 -11.99 15.25 -81.86
N ARG A 717 -11.97 14.17 -82.66
CA ARG A 717 -12.09 12.79 -82.16
C ARG A 717 -10.93 12.42 -81.25
N LEU A 718 -9.70 12.74 -81.63
CA LEU A 718 -8.52 12.53 -80.80
C LEU A 718 -8.63 13.32 -79.48
N THR A 719 -9.11 14.56 -79.52
CA THR A 719 -9.30 15.42 -78.35
C THR A 719 -10.43 14.92 -77.45
N ASP A 720 -11.52 14.39 -78.03
CA ASP A 720 -12.63 13.74 -77.29
C ASP A 720 -12.14 12.46 -76.60
N VAL A 721 -11.43 11.58 -77.30
CA VAL A 721 -10.88 10.33 -76.73
C VAL A 721 -9.76 10.62 -75.71
N GLN A 722 -8.89 11.61 -75.96
CA GLN A 722 -7.93 12.11 -74.97
C GLN A 722 -8.62 12.78 -73.78
N GLY A 723 -9.76 13.44 -74.01
CA GLY A 723 -10.63 13.99 -72.97
C GLY A 723 -11.15 12.88 -72.07
N ARG A 724 -11.73 11.83 -72.66
CA ARG A 724 -12.18 10.61 -71.96
C ARG A 724 -11.03 9.90 -71.25
N GLN A 725 -9.85 9.78 -71.86
CA GLN A 725 -8.67 9.19 -71.21
C GLN A 725 -8.22 10.02 -70.01
N ARG A 726 -8.22 11.36 -70.12
CA ARG A 726 -7.92 12.25 -68.98
C ARG A 726 -8.99 12.16 -67.90
N GLU A 727 -10.26 11.99 -68.25
CA GLU A 727 -11.35 11.77 -67.29
C GLU A 727 -11.20 10.42 -66.58
N THR A 728 -10.98 9.33 -67.32
CA THR A 728 -10.69 8.00 -66.77
C THR A 728 -9.42 8.01 -65.92
N ALA A 729 -8.36 8.74 -66.30
CA ALA A 729 -7.14 8.90 -65.51
C ALA A 729 -7.38 9.72 -64.24
N LYS A 730 -8.24 10.74 -64.28
CA LYS A 730 -8.67 11.48 -63.08
C LYS A 730 -9.48 10.57 -62.15
N GLU A 731 -10.43 9.81 -62.68
CA GLU A 731 -11.20 8.83 -61.91
C GLU A 731 -10.29 7.78 -61.27
N PHE A 732 -9.30 7.29 -62.03
CA PHE A 732 -8.28 6.36 -61.53
C PHE A 732 -7.47 6.97 -60.39
N ASN A 733 -6.91 8.17 -60.57
CA ASN A 733 -6.13 8.84 -59.52
C ASN A 733 -6.97 9.14 -58.28
N VAL A 734 -8.22 9.60 -58.45
CA VAL A 734 -9.14 9.84 -57.32
C VAL A 734 -9.44 8.54 -56.57
N LEU A 735 -9.59 7.43 -57.28
CA LEU A 735 -9.83 6.12 -56.67
C LEU A 735 -8.56 5.55 -56.02
N GLU A 736 -7.39 5.78 -56.60
CA GLU A 736 -6.08 5.42 -56.04
C GLU A 736 -5.78 6.22 -54.76
N ASP A 737 -6.09 7.52 -54.75
CA ASP A 737 -6.02 8.36 -53.55
C ASP A 737 -7.00 7.86 -52.47
N ARG A 738 -8.22 7.45 -52.84
CA ARG A 738 -9.18 6.84 -51.92
C ARG A 738 -8.69 5.48 -51.39
N LEU A 739 -8.02 4.68 -52.21
CA LEU A 739 -7.43 3.41 -51.79
C LEU A 739 -6.23 3.63 -50.84
N SER A 740 -5.36 4.59 -51.13
CA SER A 740 -4.21 4.90 -50.28
C SER A 740 -4.65 5.44 -48.91
N THR A 741 -5.65 6.32 -48.87
CA THR A 741 -6.26 6.78 -47.62
C THR A 741 -6.95 5.66 -46.85
N LEU A 742 -7.70 4.79 -47.53
CA LEU A 742 -8.31 3.60 -46.92
C LEU A 742 -7.27 2.68 -46.28
N ARG A 743 -6.14 2.42 -46.96
CA ARG A 743 -5.03 1.60 -46.45
C ARG A 743 -4.35 2.22 -45.23
N LYS A 744 -4.13 3.53 -45.25
CA LYS A 744 -3.58 4.27 -44.11
C LYS A 744 -4.51 4.14 -42.88
N ASP A 745 -5.81 4.31 -43.08
CA ASP A 745 -6.80 4.13 -42.01
C ASP A 745 -6.78 2.67 -41.47
N MET A 746 -6.60 1.69 -42.35
CA MET A 746 -6.49 0.27 -41.98
C MET A 746 -5.21 -0.03 -41.17
N GLU A 747 -4.08 0.60 -41.51
CA GLU A 747 -2.84 0.50 -40.71
C GLU A 747 -3.03 1.08 -39.31
N ASP A 748 -3.67 2.24 -39.19
CA ASP A 748 -3.99 2.86 -37.90
C ASP A 748 -4.91 1.97 -37.04
N LEU A 749 -5.93 1.35 -37.66
CA LEU A 749 -6.81 0.39 -37.00
C LEU A 749 -6.04 -0.87 -36.54
N GLN A 750 -5.15 -1.43 -37.38
CA GLN A 750 -4.30 -2.56 -36.98
C GLN A 750 -3.39 -2.23 -35.80
N GLN A 751 -2.78 -1.04 -35.78
CA GLN A 751 -1.96 -0.60 -34.65
C GLN A 751 -2.79 -0.49 -33.36
N ARG A 752 -4.05 -0.08 -33.46
CA ARG A 752 -4.98 -0.01 -32.32
C ARG A 752 -5.35 -1.40 -31.81
N ILE A 753 -5.64 -2.35 -32.71
CA ILE A 753 -5.98 -3.74 -32.36
C ILE A 753 -4.81 -4.45 -31.68
N ARG A 754 -3.56 -4.23 -32.14
CA ARG A 754 -2.34 -4.85 -31.54
C ARG A 754 -2.07 -4.48 -30.09
N LYS A 755 -2.72 -3.42 -29.56
CA LYS A 755 -2.55 -2.98 -28.16
C LYS A 755 -3.36 -3.81 -27.17
N VAL A 756 -4.25 -4.68 -27.63
CA VAL A 756 -5.07 -5.54 -26.77
C VAL A 756 -4.40 -6.89 -26.57
N ASP A 757 -4.43 -7.36 -25.32
CA ASP A 757 -3.98 -8.70 -24.98
C ASP A 757 -4.94 -9.79 -25.50
N ARG A 758 -4.39 -10.90 -25.98
CA ARG A 758 -5.17 -11.98 -26.61
C ARG A 758 -6.14 -12.66 -25.63
N GLU A 759 -5.77 -12.79 -24.36
CA GLU A 759 -6.65 -13.44 -23.36
C GLU A 759 -7.89 -12.57 -23.08
N THR A 760 -7.72 -11.25 -23.10
CA THR A 760 -8.83 -10.28 -22.93
C THR A 760 -9.82 -10.36 -24.09
N SER A 761 -9.34 -10.52 -25.32
CA SER A 761 -10.18 -10.67 -26.51
C SER A 761 -11.05 -11.92 -26.43
N ILE A 762 -10.44 -13.08 -26.13
CA ILE A 762 -11.13 -14.38 -26.08
C ILE A 762 -12.27 -14.37 -25.04
N SER A 763 -12.10 -13.66 -23.93
CA SER A 763 -13.11 -13.61 -22.87
C SER A 763 -14.26 -12.64 -23.15
N LEU A 764 -14.01 -11.50 -23.81
CA LEU A 764 -14.99 -10.41 -23.91
C LEU A 764 -15.70 -10.34 -25.27
N GLU A 765 -15.06 -10.82 -26.34
CA GLU A 765 -15.61 -10.79 -27.69
C GLU A 765 -16.93 -11.57 -27.84
N PRO A 766 -17.12 -12.78 -27.26
CA PRO A 766 -18.40 -13.48 -27.33
C PRO A 766 -19.56 -12.70 -26.71
N ILE A 767 -19.29 -11.97 -25.61
CA ILE A 767 -20.28 -11.16 -24.90
C ILE A 767 -20.73 -9.98 -25.77
N LEU A 768 -19.80 -9.33 -26.46
CA LEU A 768 -20.11 -8.25 -27.39
C LEU A 768 -20.87 -8.75 -28.62
N ASN A 769 -20.46 -9.90 -29.19
CA ASN A 769 -21.14 -10.53 -30.32
C ASN A 769 -22.60 -10.90 -29.98
N GLU A 770 -22.86 -11.37 -28.76
CA GLU A 770 -24.23 -11.64 -28.30
C GLU A 770 -25.04 -10.36 -28.14
N ARG A 771 -24.47 -9.31 -27.51
CA ARG A 771 -25.16 -8.02 -27.30
C ARG A 771 -25.41 -7.22 -28.58
N LEU A 772 -24.58 -7.39 -29.61
CA LEU A 772 -24.66 -6.68 -30.89
C LEU A 772 -25.26 -7.52 -32.02
N ARG A 773 -25.78 -8.71 -31.72
CA ARG A 773 -26.28 -9.68 -32.71
C ARG A 773 -27.32 -9.12 -33.71
N GLU A 774 -28.14 -8.18 -33.28
CA GLU A 774 -29.19 -7.56 -34.11
C GLU A 774 -28.75 -6.24 -34.78
N THR A 775 -27.50 -5.80 -34.55
CA THR A 775 -26.98 -4.53 -35.08
C THR A 775 -26.23 -4.76 -36.38
N ILE A 776 -26.69 -4.12 -37.46
CA ILE A 776 -26.00 -4.13 -38.75
C ILE A 776 -24.94 -3.02 -38.73
N LEU A 777 -23.66 -3.39 -38.90
CA LEU A 777 -22.55 -2.45 -38.96
C LEU A 777 -22.22 -2.10 -40.41
N THR A 778 -22.22 -0.81 -40.74
CA THR A 778 -21.75 -0.27 -42.03
C THR A 778 -20.64 0.75 -41.79
N LEU A 779 -19.86 1.10 -42.83
CA LEU A 779 -18.79 2.10 -42.70
C LEU A 779 -19.29 3.47 -42.23
N GLU A 780 -20.52 3.86 -42.58
CA GLU A 780 -21.11 5.14 -42.13
C GLU A 780 -21.64 5.06 -40.69
N SER A 781 -22.17 3.92 -40.27
CA SER A 781 -22.87 3.76 -38.98
C SER A 781 -21.97 3.24 -37.86
N ILE A 782 -20.78 2.69 -38.17
CA ILE A 782 -19.92 2.03 -37.18
C ILE A 782 -19.43 2.97 -36.07
N ALA A 783 -19.13 4.23 -36.40
CA ALA A 783 -18.68 5.23 -35.42
C ALA A 783 -19.82 5.71 -34.51
N GLU A 784 -21.03 5.84 -35.05
CA GLU A 784 -22.22 6.22 -34.28
C GLU A 784 -22.70 5.08 -33.39
N THR A 785 -22.66 3.84 -33.89
CA THR A 785 -23.00 2.64 -33.12
C THR A 785 -21.97 2.38 -32.01
N GLU A 786 -20.67 2.59 -32.23
CA GLU A 786 -19.64 2.54 -31.18
C GLU A 786 -19.96 3.52 -30.04
N ARG A 787 -20.27 4.78 -30.36
CA ARG A 787 -20.61 5.81 -29.37
C ARG A 787 -21.88 5.46 -28.60
N ASN A 788 -22.97 5.18 -29.31
CA ASN A 788 -24.25 4.86 -28.70
C ASN A 788 -24.17 3.61 -27.82
N PHE A 789 -23.40 2.61 -28.23
CA PHE A 789 -23.21 1.39 -27.45
C PHE A 789 -22.32 1.64 -26.22
N SER A 790 -21.23 2.40 -26.37
CA SER A 790 -20.39 2.82 -25.25
C SER A 790 -21.19 3.63 -24.21
N ASP A 791 -22.00 4.58 -24.65
CA ASP A 791 -22.83 5.40 -23.78
C ASP A 791 -23.87 4.56 -23.03
N ARG A 792 -24.49 3.57 -23.70
CA ARG A 792 -25.40 2.61 -23.04
C ARG A 792 -24.69 1.82 -21.95
N LEU A 793 -23.50 1.30 -22.20
CA LEU A 793 -22.73 0.56 -21.20
C LEU A 793 -22.30 1.45 -20.03
N VAL A 794 -21.92 2.71 -20.30
CA VAL A 794 -21.62 3.69 -19.25
C VAL A 794 -22.84 3.96 -18.38
N VAL A 795 -24.02 4.14 -19.00
CA VAL A 795 -25.28 4.30 -18.25
C VAL A 795 -25.62 3.06 -17.43
N GLU A 796 -25.46 1.85 -17.98
CA GLU A 796 -25.66 0.59 -17.23
C GLU A 796 -24.71 0.50 -16.03
N ARG A 797 -23.42 0.78 -16.21
CA ARG A 797 -22.42 0.78 -15.14
C ARG A 797 -22.77 1.81 -14.06
N ASP A 798 -23.13 3.02 -14.47
CA ASP A 798 -23.50 4.11 -13.55
C ASP A 798 -24.79 3.80 -12.79
N GLN A 799 -25.71 2.99 -13.35
CA GLN A 799 -26.88 2.51 -12.61
C GLN A 799 -26.47 1.57 -11.47
N TYR A 800 -25.49 0.69 -11.68
CA TYR A 800 -24.95 -0.14 -10.61
C TYR A 800 -24.26 0.70 -9.51
N TRP A 801 -23.51 1.73 -9.89
CA TRP A 801 -22.91 2.69 -8.93
C TRP A 801 -23.94 3.62 -8.26
N ARG A 802 -25.06 3.97 -8.90
CA ARG A 802 -26.11 4.76 -8.24
C ARG A 802 -26.94 3.93 -7.27
N ASN A 803 -27.13 2.64 -7.56
CA ASN A 803 -27.74 1.71 -6.61
C ASN A 803 -26.84 1.51 -5.38
N GLU A 804 -25.52 1.61 -5.54
CA GLU A 804 -24.54 1.76 -4.44
C GLU A 804 -24.91 2.92 -3.50
N ILE A 805 -25.07 4.14 -4.05
CA ILE A 805 -25.34 5.37 -3.29
C ILE A 805 -26.73 5.37 -2.63
N ARG A 806 -27.74 4.76 -3.28
CA ARG A 806 -29.09 4.63 -2.68
C ARG A 806 -29.12 3.61 -1.55
N SER A 807 -28.26 2.60 -1.58
CA SER A 807 -28.15 1.61 -0.51
C SER A 807 -27.42 2.14 0.74
N GLU A 808 -26.60 3.19 0.62
CA GLU A 808 -25.92 3.85 1.74
C GLU A 808 -26.83 4.83 2.52
N LYS A 809 -27.95 5.26 1.93
CA LYS A 809 -28.89 6.24 2.52
C LYS A 809 -30.06 5.63 3.29
N ASN A 810 -30.28 4.32 3.18
CA ASN A 810 -31.29 3.55 3.91
C ASN A 810 -30.59 2.53 4.81
#